data_AF-A0A7W8G7I9-F1
#
_entry.id   AF-A0A7W8G7I9-F1
#
_cell.length_a   1.000
_cell.length_b   1.000
_cell.length_c   1.000
_cell.angle_alpha   90.00
_cell.angle_beta   90.00
_cell.angle_gamma   90.00
#
_symmetry.space_group_name_H-M   'P 1'
#
loop_
_entity.id
_entity.type
_entity.pdbx_description
1 polymer ?
#
loop_
_entity_poly.entity_id
_entity_poly.type
_entity_poly.pdbx_seq_one_letter_code
_entity_poly.pdbx_strand_id
1 'polypeptide(L)'
;MKKLFLLFFLSFLSLCAFCERVISPVQGSFANKQSLILDLSDGAEAFYSYTSTNPLAFGFAYDGPVLIDMSGSVSLYIAVVKGNEKEQYRIDYTVSESNPFANDTFEKKFIDRVSLENVLLCTSENIINVPKSLQFSIGDGEKPKLSGGTLSVSADNKLSRYIPCTVTDGNQQWRFIIFLSPGSAGSFSQTSVPFSISDWSDFTFTGHNLIWSIDDGMWSASKESVKLDRSKPHVVYWQDVAYKAGNPIQSFLLPPKPSVQTEDFDKALAFIIDGDLRYRMSVLSSGASGDSHADKGLYTSLTFDTFEGDYVKATAIFSFYCDGVYQGNISVPYEIDRQPPLPPKIIASEPGEYARHDVQLKVDAEEGAKIFLNILGPFNVNSASYLDNNSEFDYIKPGEYFLYKFQPIELRAGIEKAVCYKAFAYAEDKAGNVSEITSYKVIIDEYNYFLDAAAPNFAADGSRLHPYNSFEQALEVINHGKFVHFFVSGSVNLPKGMSVISSNCSFTGMSDARFVLPPSSCIMVKDASLEVQNCVIQKDIENSQESDLRFLLLEKSAATFEDCELLGNFASSGTLISSEASIVTFKNSGLTVQSSVYACGISAVNSKITLNESHVSSIADTAVNFSLKGGTFTLNSCDCKVISHLGRILEAGGSNLRLSGNKYSADFDRDARGIKPVWTDEKCLIIEDKNNISKGF
;
A
#
# COMPACT_ATOMS: atom_id res chain seq x y z
N MET A 1 35.27 45.31 15.71
CA MET A 1 34.04 44.50 15.71
C MET A 1 33.85 43.95 17.12
N LYS A 2 32.78 44.38 17.80
CA LYS A 2 32.47 44.08 19.20
C LYS A 2 31.97 42.64 19.33
N LYS A 3 32.60 41.84 20.20
CA LYS A 3 32.13 40.51 20.62
C LYS A 3 30.95 40.70 21.57
N LEU A 4 29.77 40.25 21.16
CA LEU A 4 28.58 40.20 22.00
C LEU A 4 28.61 38.88 22.78
N PHE A 5 28.89 38.98 24.09
CA PHE A 5 28.81 37.87 25.03
C PHE A 5 27.36 37.79 25.49
N LEU A 6 26.60 36.81 24.99
CA LEU A 6 25.24 36.55 25.45
C LEU A 6 25.33 35.51 26.59
N LEU A 7 25.26 35.98 27.84
CA LEU A 7 25.03 35.11 29.00
C LEU A 7 23.55 34.69 28.98
N PHE A 8 23.28 33.44 28.59
CA PHE A 8 21.98 32.81 28.85
C PHE A 8 22.01 32.20 30.25
N PHE A 9 21.43 32.91 31.22
CA PHE A 9 21.04 32.35 32.51
C PHE A 9 19.75 31.55 32.28
N LEU A 10 19.85 30.26 31.91
CA LEU A 10 18.72 29.33 32.01
C LEU A 10 18.71 28.77 33.44
N SER A 11 17.91 29.40 34.29
CA SER A 11 17.42 28.77 35.52
C SER A 11 16.46 27.63 35.15
N PHE A 12 16.98 26.43 34.97
CA PHE A 12 16.19 25.20 35.02
C PHE A 12 15.77 24.96 36.48
N LEU A 13 14.69 25.61 36.91
CA LEU A 13 13.85 25.04 37.96
C LEU A 13 13.16 23.84 37.33
N SER A 14 13.76 22.66 37.50
CA SER A 14 13.07 21.38 37.35
C SER A 14 11.92 21.36 38.36
N LEU A 15 10.75 21.82 37.91
CA LEU A 15 9.50 21.28 38.42
C LEU A 15 9.51 19.82 38.00
N CYS A 16 9.90 18.92 38.90
CA CYS A 16 9.63 17.49 38.74
C CYS A 16 8.12 17.35 38.65
N ALA A 17 7.58 17.27 37.44
CA ALA A 17 6.24 16.75 37.25
C ALA A 17 6.26 15.32 37.76
N PHE A 18 5.41 15.03 38.74
CA PHE A 18 4.97 13.68 39.04
C PHE A 18 4.46 13.08 37.71
N CYS A 19 4.94 11.91 37.31
CA CYS A 19 4.57 11.30 36.04
C CYS A 19 4.30 9.83 36.29
N GLU A 20 3.11 9.53 36.78
CA GLU A 20 2.63 8.17 36.93
C GLU A 20 1.89 7.78 35.64
N ARG A 21 2.15 6.57 35.13
CA ARG A 21 1.65 6.16 33.82
C ARG A 21 0.61 5.04 33.95
N VAL A 22 -0.52 5.21 33.27
CA VAL A 22 -1.46 4.11 33.05
C VAL A 22 -0.97 3.26 31.87
N ILE A 23 -0.63 2.00 32.12
CA ILE A 23 -0.16 1.05 31.09
C ILE A 23 -1.36 0.43 30.35
N SER A 24 -2.43 0.16 31.11
CA SER A 24 -3.69 -0.34 30.59
C SER A 24 -4.82 0.00 31.58
N PRO A 25 -6.08 0.19 31.12
CA PRO A 25 -6.50 0.25 29.72
C PRO A 25 -6.01 1.50 28.99
N VAL A 26 -6.23 1.55 27.67
CA VAL A 26 -6.06 2.74 26.84
C VAL A 26 -7.36 3.05 26.11
N GLN A 27 -7.49 4.25 25.56
CA GLN A 27 -8.65 4.60 24.73
C GLN A 27 -8.71 3.71 23.48
N GLY A 28 -9.88 3.16 23.19
CA GLY A 28 -10.08 2.27 22.03
C GLY A 28 -11.32 1.38 22.15
N SER A 29 -11.45 0.46 21.19
CA SER A 29 -12.50 -0.56 21.17
C SER A 29 -11.86 -1.94 21.15
N PHE A 30 -12.24 -2.79 22.10
CA PHE A 30 -11.63 -4.11 22.30
C PHE A 30 -12.67 -5.21 22.37
N ALA A 31 -12.29 -6.39 21.90
CA ALA A 31 -13.10 -7.61 21.91
C ALA A 31 -12.90 -8.46 23.17
N ASN A 32 -12.21 -7.91 24.17
CA ASN A 32 -12.08 -8.47 25.52
C ASN A 32 -12.10 -7.36 26.57
N LYS A 33 -12.45 -7.75 27.81
CA LYS A 33 -12.29 -6.91 29.00
C LYS A 33 -10.82 -6.54 29.21
N GLN A 34 -10.57 -5.46 29.94
CA GLN A 34 -9.23 -4.87 30.05
C GLN A 34 -8.76 -4.86 31.51
N SER A 35 -7.48 -5.14 31.75
CA SER A 35 -6.87 -4.96 33.08
C SER A 35 -6.44 -3.52 33.28
N LEU A 36 -6.64 -3.02 34.49
CA LEU A 36 -5.98 -1.84 35.01
C LEU A 36 -4.59 -2.24 35.49
N ILE A 37 -3.56 -1.62 34.89
CA ILE A 37 -2.18 -1.71 35.33
C ILE A 37 -1.58 -0.31 35.34
N LEU A 38 -1.02 0.05 36.50
CA LEU A 38 -0.39 1.33 36.75
C LEU A 38 1.10 1.16 36.98
N ASP A 39 1.88 2.08 36.42
CA ASP A 39 3.28 2.31 36.74
C ASP A 39 3.32 3.36 37.85
N LEU A 40 3.64 2.94 39.08
CA LEU A 40 3.59 3.77 40.28
C LEU A 40 4.98 3.91 40.88
N SER A 41 5.37 5.14 41.19
CA SER A 41 6.61 5.42 41.89
C SER A 41 6.55 5.02 43.37
N ASP A 42 7.71 4.71 43.96
CA ASP A 42 7.82 4.33 45.37
C ASP A 42 7.11 5.32 46.30
N GLY A 43 6.21 4.79 47.14
CA GLY A 43 5.42 5.54 48.11
C GLY A 43 4.17 6.23 47.56
N ALA A 44 3.81 6.01 46.29
CA ALA A 44 2.53 6.45 45.73
C ALA A 44 1.40 5.46 46.07
N GLU A 45 0.20 6.00 46.31
CA GLU A 45 -1.04 5.24 46.48
C GLU A 45 -1.99 5.58 45.33
N ALA A 46 -2.64 4.58 44.74
CA ALA A 46 -3.60 4.80 43.66
C ALA A 46 -4.98 4.25 44.00
N PHE A 47 -6.01 4.91 43.49
CA PHE A 47 -7.41 4.55 43.64
C PHE A 47 -8.11 4.65 42.30
N TYR A 48 -9.03 3.73 42.00
CA TYR A 48 -9.77 3.73 40.73
C TYR A 48 -11.27 3.54 40.91
N SER A 49 -12.07 4.05 39.98
CA SER A 49 -13.52 3.86 39.95
C SER A 49 -14.02 3.89 38.51
N TYR A 50 -14.94 2.99 38.19
CA TYR A 50 -15.68 2.96 36.93
C TYR A 50 -17.18 3.26 37.13
N THR A 51 -17.56 3.71 38.33
CA THR A 51 -18.94 4.07 38.71
C THR A 51 -19.05 5.49 39.26
N SER A 52 -17.95 6.10 39.67
CA SER A 52 -17.88 7.45 40.23
C SER A 52 -16.73 8.26 39.63
N THR A 53 -16.93 9.56 39.50
CA THR A 53 -15.91 10.51 39.04
C THR A 53 -14.90 10.87 40.13
N ASN A 54 -15.11 10.42 41.38
CA ASN A 54 -14.21 10.68 42.51
C ASN A 54 -13.69 9.38 43.16
N PRO A 55 -12.59 8.80 42.62
CA PRO A 55 -12.02 7.55 43.12
C PRO A 55 -11.53 7.60 44.58
N LEU A 56 -11.10 8.77 45.09
CA LEU A 56 -10.62 8.87 46.47
C LEU A 56 -11.73 8.72 47.51
N ALA A 57 -12.96 9.11 47.16
CA ALA A 57 -14.09 9.04 48.07
C ALA A 57 -14.92 7.76 47.88
N PHE A 58 -15.00 7.25 46.64
CA PHE A 58 -15.92 6.19 46.24
C PHE A 58 -15.29 5.16 45.27
N GLY A 59 -13.96 5.04 45.27
CA GLY A 59 -13.22 4.09 44.45
C GLY A 59 -12.63 2.93 45.27
N PHE A 60 -11.86 2.10 44.58
CA PHE A 60 -11.11 0.97 45.12
C PHE A 60 -9.63 1.35 45.18
N ALA A 61 -8.93 0.92 46.24
CA ALA A 61 -7.48 1.03 46.29
C ALA A 61 -6.87 0.08 45.25
N TYR A 62 -5.80 0.52 44.59
CA TYR A 62 -5.04 -0.27 43.63
C TYR A 62 -3.80 -0.85 44.34
N ASP A 63 -3.74 -2.18 44.42
CA ASP A 63 -2.66 -2.95 45.04
C ASP A 63 -1.91 -3.86 44.04
N GLY A 64 -2.30 -3.81 42.76
CA GLY A 64 -1.69 -4.58 41.67
C GLY A 64 -2.62 -4.73 40.47
N PRO A 65 -2.18 -5.45 39.42
CA PRO A 65 -2.97 -5.69 38.23
C PRO A 65 -4.37 -6.22 38.54
N VAL A 66 -5.41 -5.58 38.00
CA VAL A 66 -6.81 -5.94 38.27
C VAL A 66 -7.66 -5.88 37.00
N LEU A 67 -8.48 -6.91 36.77
CA LEU A 67 -9.41 -6.93 35.64
C LEU A 67 -10.58 -5.98 35.87
N ILE A 68 -10.84 -5.08 34.91
CA ILE A 68 -12.07 -4.28 34.88
C ILE A 68 -13.15 -5.11 34.17
N ASP A 69 -13.96 -5.80 34.96
CA ASP A 69 -15.02 -6.72 34.51
C ASP A 69 -16.27 -5.98 34.00
N MET A 70 -16.09 -5.18 32.95
CA MET A 70 -17.12 -4.33 32.36
C MET A 70 -17.15 -4.49 30.83
N SER A 71 -18.37 -4.53 30.27
CA SER A 71 -18.62 -4.58 28.83
C SER A 71 -19.43 -3.35 28.37
N GLY A 72 -19.40 -3.00 27.09
CA GLY A 72 -19.98 -1.75 26.55
C GLY A 72 -19.05 -0.55 26.73
N SER A 73 -19.60 0.66 26.77
CA SER A 73 -18.81 1.89 27.00
C SER A 73 -18.41 2.02 28.47
N VAL A 74 -17.11 2.15 28.74
CA VAL A 74 -16.54 2.23 30.09
C VAL A 74 -15.78 3.54 30.25
N SER A 75 -16.05 4.26 31.35
CA SER A 75 -15.28 5.43 31.79
C SER A 75 -14.56 5.12 33.09
N LEU A 76 -13.25 4.93 33.02
CA LEU A 76 -12.41 4.62 34.16
C LEU A 76 -11.76 5.90 34.70
N TYR A 77 -11.97 6.18 35.99
CA TYR A 77 -11.37 7.28 36.71
C TYR A 77 -10.30 6.75 37.65
N ILE A 78 -9.11 7.34 37.63
CA ILE A 78 -7.97 6.95 38.48
C ILE A 78 -7.51 8.19 39.24
N ALA A 79 -7.16 8.05 40.51
CA ALA A 79 -6.53 9.07 41.33
C ALA A 79 -5.26 8.51 41.96
N VAL A 80 -4.14 9.21 41.81
CA VAL A 80 -2.86 8.84 42.42
C VAL A 80 -2.46 9.90 43.43
N VAL A 81 -1.94 9.48 44.58
CA VAL A 81 -1.56 10.34 45.71
C VAL A 81 -0.14 9.99 46.14
N LYS A 82 0.72 11.00 46.26
CA LYS A 82 2.06 10.85 46.85
C LYS A 82 2.37 12.02 47.77
N GLY A 83 2.38 11.77 49.07
CA GLY A 83 2.47 12.84 50.07
C GLY A 83 1.30 13.83 49.94
N ASN A 84 1.59 15.08 49.57
CA ASN A 84 0.58 16.13 49.36
C ASN A 84 0.18 16.30 47.88
N GLU A 85 0.82 15.60 46.96
CA GLU A 85 0.55 15.69 45.52
C GLU A 85 -0.54 14.71 45.11
N LYS A 86 -1.38 15.13 44.16
CA LYS A 86 -2.51 14.36 43.65
C LYS A 86 -2.66 14.54 42.15
N GLU A 87 -2.82 13.43 41.44
CA GLU A 87 -3.15 13.39 40.02
C GLU A 87 -4.44 12.62 39.76
N GLN A 88 -5.14 12.96 38.67
CA GLN A 88 -6.35 12.26 38.26
C GLN A 88 -6.35 12.01 36.75
N TYR A 89 -6.77 10.81 36.37
CA TYR A 89 -6.85 10.35 35.00
C TYR A 89 -8.28 9.89 34.69
N ARG A 90 -8.69 10.08 33.44
CA ARG A 90 -9.92 9.50 32.88
C ARG A 90 -9.57 8.77 31.59
N ILE A 91 -10.01 7.53 31.48
CA ILE A 91 -9.82 6.69 30.29
C ILE A 91 -11.18 6.18 29.85
N ASP A 92 -11.57 6.55 28.64
CA ASP A 92 -12.81 6.08 28.03
C ASP A 92 -12.48 5.02 26.97
N TYR A 93 -13.13 3.85 27.04
CA TYR A 93 -12.95 2.77 26.08
C TYR A 93 -14.24 1.95 25.91
N THR A 94 -14.32 1.12 24.88
CA THR A 94 -15.48 0.25 24.63
C THR A 94 -15.06 -1.21 24.56
N VAL A 95 -15.84 -2.08 25.19
CA VAL A 95 -15.66 -3.53 25.16
C VAL A 95 -16.85 -4.19 24.48
N SER A 96 -16.59 -4.97 23.45
CA SER A 96 -17.58 -5.78 22.72
C SER A 96 -17.04 -7.20 22.59
N GLU A 97 -17.23 -8.01 23.63
CA GLU A 97 -16.63 -9.36 23.71
C GLU A 97 -17.02 -10.24 22.54
N SER A 98 -16.01 -10.74 21.82
CA SER A 98 -16.22 -11.63 20.68
C SER A 98 -14.98 -12.46 20.38
N ASN A 99 -15.21 -13.65 19.85
CA ASN A 99 -14.17 -14.54 19.33
C ASN A 99 -14.73 -15.24 18.08
N PRO A 100 -14.35 -14.80 16.86
CA PRO A 100 -14.97 -15.25 15.61
C PRO A 100 -14.44 -16.62 15.13
N PHE A 101 -13.42 -17.17 15.79
CA PHE A 101 -12.78 -18.39 15.33
C PHE A 101 -13.61 -19.63 15.66
N ALA A 102 -13.50 -20.66 14.81
CA ALA A 102 -14.15 -21.95 15.05
C ALA A 102 -13.58 -22.62 16.31
N ASN A 103 -14.42 -23.42 16.97
CA ASN A 103 -14.00 -24.20 18.15
C ASN A 103 -12.79 -25.11 17.81
N ASP A 104 -11.98 -25.38 18.83
CA ASP A 104 -10.77 -26.23 18.78
C ASP A 104 -9.59 -25.74 17.92
N THR A 105 -9.73 -24.61 17.21
CA THR A 105 -8.62 -23.96 16.49
C THR A 105 -7.57 -23.38 17.44
N PHE A 106 -6.34 -23.21 16.94
CA PHE A 106 -5.26 -22.60 17.71
C PHE A 106 -5.57 -21.14 18.05
N GLU A 107 -6.15 -20.42 17.08
CA GLU A 107 -6.65 -19.05 17.20
C GLU A 107 -7.69 -18.92 18.31
N LYS A 108 -8.72 -19.78 18.31
CA LYS A 108 -9.76 -19.77 19.35
C LYS A 108 -9.14 -19.91 20.74
N LYS A 109 -8.28 -20.91 20.94
CA LYS A 109 -7.63 -21.20 22.22
C LYS A 109 -6.74 -20.04 22.68
N PHE A 110 -5.99 -19.44 21.76
CA PHE A 110 -5.17 -18.28 22.06
C PHE A 110 -6.01 -17.07 22.48
N ILE A 111 -7.06 -16.73 21.70
CA ILE A 111 -7.95 -15.61 22.01
C ILE A 111 -8.71 -15.83 23.32
N ASP A 112 -9.17 -17.04 23.60
CA ASP A 112 -9.81 -17.38 24.88
C ASP A 112 -8.84 -17.18 26.05
N ARG A 113 -7.57 -17.61 25.88
CA ARG A 113 -6.53 -17.44 26.89
C ARG A 113 -6.26 -15.97 27.20
N VAL A 114 -6.01 -15.14 26.19
CA VAL A 114 -5.73 -13.70 26.41
C VAL A 114 -6.95 -12.95 26.96
N SER A 115 -8.15 -13.40 26.61
CA SER A 115 -9.39 -12.79 27.11
C SER A 115 -9.67 -13.17 28.56
N LEU A 116 -9.33 -14.39 28.96
CA LEU A 116 -9.54 -14.91 30.32
C LEU A 116 -8.46 -14.46 31.30
N GLU A 117 -7.18 -14.65 30.95
CA GLU A 117 -6.05 -14.34 31.84
C GLU A 117 -5.77 -12.83 31.89
N ASN A 118 -5.89 -12.14 30.75
CA ASN A 118 -5.60 -10.71 30.52
C ASN A 118 -4.15 -10.25 30.82
N VAL A 119 -3.46 -10.89 31.75
CA VAL A 119 -2.03 -10.72 32.05
C VAL A 119 -1.35 -12.08 31.88
N LEU A 120 -0.63 -12.25 30.78
CA LEU A 120 0.12 -13.47 30.49
C LEU A 120 1.53 -13.38 31.07
N LEU A 121 1.91 -14.35 31.90
CA LEU A 121 3.29 -14.50 32.33
C LEU A 121 4.16 -14.99 31.16
N CYS A 122 5.27 -14.32 30.92
CA CYS A 122 6.31 -14.78 30.00
C CYS A 122 7.65 -14.90 30.71
N THR A 123 8.31 -16.03 30.50
CA THR A 123 9.67 -16.33 30.94
C THR A 123 10.43 -17.00 29.79
N SER A 124 11.73 -17.27 29.97
CA SER A 124 12.50 -18.06 29.01
C SER A 124 11.97 -19.48 28.78
N GLU A 125 11.23 -20.03 29.74
CA GLU A 125 10.62 -21.38 29.66
C GLU A 125 9.14 -21.33 29.27
N ASN A 126 8.47 -20.19 29.49
CA ASN A 126 7.06 -19.97 29.18
C ASN A 126 6.93 -18.87 28.11
N ILE A 127 7.02 -19.29 26.85
CA ILE A 127 6.92 -18.43 25.67
C ILE A 127 5.45 -18.22 25.24
N ILE A 128 5.19 -17.13 24.52
CA ILE A 128 3.87 -16.83 23.98
C ILE A 128 3.89 -17.08 22.47
N ASN A 129 3.02 -17.95 21.98
CA ASN A 129 2.88 -18.22 20.54
C ASN A 129 1.61 -17.55 20.02
N VAL A 130 1.79 -16.50 19.23
CA VAL A 130 0.71 -15.78 18.54
C VAL A 130 0.40 -16.52 17.22
N PRO A 131 -0.87 -16.86 16.93
CA PRO A 131 -1.27 -17.48 15.66
C PRO A 131 -0.84 -16.67 14.43
N LYS A 132 -0.27 -17.33 13.41
CA LYS A 132 0.19 -16.69 12.16
C LYS A 132 -0.91 -15.98 11.36
N SER A 133 -2.16 -16.36 11.59
CA SER A 133 -3.37 -15.75 11.02
C SER A 133 -3.72 -14.40 11.66
N LEU A 134 -3.13 -14.09 12.81
CA LEU A 134 -3.29 -12.82 13.52
C LEU A 134 -2.07 -11.93 13.29
N GLN A 135 -2.28 -10.63 13.49
CA GLN A 135 -1.20 -9.65 13.65
C GLN A 135 -1.14 -9.17 15.09
N PHE A 136 0.03 -8.79 15.57
CA PHE A 136 0.23 -8.21 16.91
C PHE A 136 1.01 -6.91 16.85
N SER A 137 0.89 -6.12 17.91
CA SER A 137 1.66 -4.89 18.13
C SER A 137 1.95 -4.73 19.63
N ILE A 138 3.13 -4.20 19.95
CA ILE A 138 3.56 -3.98 21.34
C ILE A 138 3.62 -2.48 21.62
N GLY A 139 3.05 -2.06 22.74
CA GLY A 139 2.95 -0.66 23.14
C GLY A 139 1.59 -0.02 22.90
N ASP A 140 1.61 1.31 22.86
CA ASP A 140 0.45 2.19 22.68
C ASP A 140 0.61 3.07 21.42
N GLY A 141 -0.50 3.54 20.86
CA GLY A 141 -0.50 4.44 19.70
C GLY A 141 -0.37 3.72 18.36
N GLU A 142 0.09 4.44 17.34
CA GLU A 142 0.36 3.87 16.02
C GLU A 142 1.66 3.07 16.09
N LYS A 143 1.54 1.74 16.05
CA LYS A 143 2.64 0.78 16.16
C LYS A 143 2.67 -0.15 14.95
N PRO A 144 3.86 -0.65 14.55
CA PRO A 144 3.96 -1.65 13.50
C PRO A 144 3.14 -2.88 13.86
N LYS A 145 2.39 -3.40 12.89
CA LYS A 145 1.65 -4.67 13.03
C LYS A 145 2.51 -5.78 12.46
N LEU A 146 2.87 -6.73 13.31
CA LEU A 146 3.72 -7.87 12.97
C LEU A 146 2.87 -9.12 12.81
N SER A 147 3.24 -9.96 11.85
CA SER A 147 2.62 -11.26 11.67
C SER A 147 2.84 -12.15 12.91
N GLY A 148 1.83 -12.91 13.32
CA GLY A 148 1.89 -13.76 14.50
C GLY A 148 3.07 -14.74 14.47
N GLY A 149 3.76 -14.83 15.60
CA GLY A 149 4.95 -15.66 15.79
C GLY A 149 5.20 -15.95 17.26
N THR A 150 6.43 -16.34 17.58
CA THR A 150 6.84 -16.64 18.96
C THR A 150 7.42 -15.40 19.62
N LEU A 151 6.84 -15.00 20.74
CA LEU A 151 7.40 -13.99 21.64
C LEU A 151 8.21 -14.69 22.73
N SER A 152 9.51 -14.45 22.72
CA SER A 152 10.47 -15.03 23.67
C SER A 152 11.62 -14.06 23.92
N VAL A 153 12.28 -14.21 25.07
CA VAL A 153 13.51 -13.50 25.44
C VAL A 153 14.62 -14.51 25.77
N SER A 154 15.86 -14.03 25.83
CA SER A 154 17.02 -14.79 26.31
C SER A 154 16.77 -15.43 27.68
N ALA A 155 17.34 -16.62 27.90
CA ALA A 155 17.32 -17.31 29.20
C ALA A 155 17.95 -16.52 30.34
N ASP A 156 18.91 -15.64 30.00
CA ASP A 156 19.62 -14.79 30.96
C ASP A 156 18.95 -13.42 31.15
N ASN A 157 17.77 -13.19 30.57
CA ASN A 157 17.06 -11.92 30.71
C ASN A 157 16.74 -11.62 32.18
N LYS A 158 17.16 -10.44 32.63
CA LYS A 158 16.86 -9.89 33.96
C LYS A 158 15.91 -8.71 33.93
N LEU A 159 15.49 -8.25 32.75
CA LEU A 159 14.48 -7.20 32.64
C LEU A 159 13.11 -7.76 33.08
N SER A 160 12.46 -7.07 34.02
CA SER A 160 11.12 -7.42 34.54
C SER A 160 10.16 -6.27 34.30
N ARG A 161 9.09 -6.48 33.55
CA ARG A 161 8.09 -5.41 33.33
C ARG A 161 6.75 -5.88 32.76
N TYR A 162 5.73 -5.04 32.90
CA TYR A 162 4.44 -5.16 32.22
C TYR A 162 4.48 -4.52 30.83
N ILE A 163 4.14 -5.29 29.80
CA ILE A 163 4.23 -4.90 28.39
C ILE A 163 2.85 -5.04 27.75
N PRO A 164 2.23 -3.94 27.27
CA PRO A 164 0.96 -4.03 26.59
C PRO A 164 1.11 -4.64 25.19
N CYS A 165 0.24 -5.58 24.86
CA CYS A 165 0.18 -6.24 23.56
C CYS A 165 -1.25 -6.22 23.02
N THR A 166 -1.40 -5.89 21.75
CA THR A 166 -2.69 -5.92 21.05
C THR A 166 -2.59 -6.84 19.85
N VAL A 167 -3.52 -7.80 19.74
CA VAL A 167 -3.65 -8.71 18.59
C VAL A 167 -4.92 -8.40 17.79
N THR A 168 -4.88 -8.64 16.48
CA THR A 168 -6.01 -8.36 15.58
C THR A 168 -6.08 -9.38 14.44
N ASP A 169 -7.30 -9.67 13.99
CA ASP A 169 -7.60 -10.44 12.77
C ASP A 169 -7.89 -9.52 11.56
N GLY A 170 -7.69 -8.20 11.73
CA GLY A 170 -8.04 -7.16 10.76
C GLY A 170 -9.41 -6.50 11.02
N ASN A 171 -10.30 -7.16 11.76
CA ASN A 171 -11.65 -6.65 12.07
C ASN A 171 -11.80 -6.29 13.55
N GLN A 172 -11.33 -7.16 14.44
CA GLN A 172 -11.44 -7.04 15.89
C GLN A 172 -10.06 -6.93 16.53
N GLN A 173 -10.01 -6.40 17.75
CA GLN A 173 -8.77 -6.23 18.51
C GLN A 173 -8.92 -6.80 19.90
N TRP A 174 -7.98 -7.64 20.32
CA TRP A 174 -7.89 -8.12 21.70
C TRP A 174 -6.62 -7.55 22.32
N ARG A 175 -6.75 -6.90 23.47
CA ARG A 175 -5.63 -6.29 24.18
C ARG A 175 -5.43 -6.98 25.51
N PHE A 176 -4.18 -7.32 25.80
CA PHE A 176 -3.75 -7.99 27.02
C PHE A 176 -2.36 -7.51 27.39
N ILE A 177 -1.90 -7.86 28.58
CA ILE A 177 -0.59 -7.51 29.09
C ILE A 177 0.27 -8.75 29.13
N ILE A 178 1.53 -8.59 28.77
CA ILE A 178 2.57 -9.59 29.00
C ILE A 178 3.34 -9.13 30.24
N PHE A 179 3.32 -9.94 31.28
CA PHE A 179 4.24 -9.77 32.39
C PHE A 179 5.53 -10.52 32.07
N LEU A 180 6.56 -9.79 31.67
CA LEU A 180 7.90 -10.32 31.46
C LEU A 180 8.57 -10.46 32.82
N SER A 181 8.78 -11.70 33.26
CA SER A 181 9.45 -12.00 34.52
C SER A 181 10.95 -12.25 34.28
N PRO A 182 11.82 -11.88 35.24
CA PRO A 182 13.25 -12.16 35.13
C PRO A 182 13.49 -13.67 35.21
N GLY A 183 14.56 -14.14 34.56
CA GLY A 183 15.00 -15.54 34.64
C GLY A 183 15.51 -15.92 36.05
N SER A 184 15.87 -17.19 36.25
CA SER A 184 16.27 -17.80 37.54
C SER A 184 17.12 -16.92 38.45
N ALA A 185 16.74 -16.82 39.73
CA ALA A 185 17.41 -15.97 40.73
C ALA A 185 18.90 -16.31 40.89
N GLY A 186 19.74 -15.27 40.95
CA GLY A 186 21.17 -15.39 41.26
C GLY A 186 21.44 -15.89 42.69
N SER A 187 22.70 -16.15 43.02
CA SER A 187 23.07 -16.53 44.39
C SER A 187 22.90 -15.33 45.33
N PHE A 188 22.34 -15.57 46.51
CA PHE A 188 22.22 -14.54 47.53
C PHE A 188 22.91 -15.00 48.80
N SER A 189 24.01 -14.33 49.14
CA SER A 189 24.68 -14.49 50.43
C SER A 189 25.07 -13.11 50.93
N GLN A 190 24.45 -12.69 52.02
CA GLN A 190 24.84 -11.48 52.74
C GLN A 190 25.92 -11.85 53.75
N THR A 191 26.95 -11.01 53.84
CA THR A 191 28.00 -11.15 54.84
C THR A 191 27.74 -10.15 55.95
N SER A 192 27.63 -10.66 57.18
CA SER A 192 27.48 -9.81 58.36
C SER A 192 28.82 -9.19 58.72
N VAL A 193 28.88 -7.86 58.64
CA VAL A 193 30.03 -7.05 59.03
C VAL A 193 29.60 -5.97 60.03
N PRO A 194 30.46 -5.55 60.97
CA PRO A 194 30.11 -4.55 61.98
C PRO A 194 30.19 -3.10 61.46
N PHE A 195 29.88 -2.88 60.18
CA PHE A 195 29.83 -1.57 59.55
C PHE A 195 28.82 -1.55 58.40
N SER A 196 28.46 -0.36 57.95
CA SER A 196 27.70 -0.13 56.73
C SER A 196 28.43 0.85 55.83
N ILE A 197 28.27 0.68 54.52
CA ILE A 197 28.64 1.67 53.52
C ILE A 197 27.34 2.22 52.93
N SER A 198 27.19 3.54 52.89
CA SER A 198 26.14 4.20 52.13
C SER A 198 26.74 4.98 50.97
N ASP A 199 26.15 4.79 49.79
CA ASP A 199 26.51 5.48 48.54
C ASP A 199 28.03 5.56 48.28
N TRP A 200 28.67 4.38 48.32
CA TRP A 200 30.09 4.13 48.06
C TRP A 200 31.09 4.66 49.08
N SER A 201 30.90 5.89 49.57
CA SER A 201 31.95 6.65 50.26
C SER A 201 31.73 6.83 51.75
N ASP A 202 30.49 6.75 52.24
CA ASP A 202 30.19 7.01 53.64
C ASP A 202 30.25 5.70 54.45
N PHE A 203 31.34 5.53 55.21
CA PHE A 203 31.53 4.41 56.13
C PHE A 203 30.95 4.74 57.50
N THR A 204 30.14 3.84 58.06
CA THR A 204 29.61 3.97 59.43
C THR A 204 29.81 2.67 60.20
N PHE A 205 30.46 2.72 61.35
CA PHE A 205 30.70 1.53 62.17
C PHE A 205 29.49 1.18 63.06
N THR A 206 28.97 -0.04 62.96
CA THR A 206 27.74 -0.48 63.65
C THR A 206 28.02 -1.45 64.81
N GLY A 207 29.22 -2.03 64.92
CA GLY A 207 29.56 -3.03 65.94
C GLY A 207 29.46 -2.55 67.40
N HIS A 208 28.87 -3.36 68.28
CA HIS A 208 28.85 -3.11 69.73
C HIS A 208 30.07 -3.75 70.41
N ASN A 209 30.70 -3.07 71.37
CA ASN A 209 31.92 -3.52 72.08
C ASN A 209 33.13 -3.81 71.16
N LEU A 210 33.15 -3.24 69.96
CA LEU A 210 34.24 -3.36 69.00
C LEU A 210 34.87 -1.99 68.76
N ILE A 211 36.16 -1.99 68.42
CA ILE A 211 36.91 -0.85 67.88
C ILE A 211 37.33 -1.15 66.45
N TRP A 212 37.52 -0.12 65.64
CA TRP A 212 37.84 -0.23 64.22
C TRP A 212 39.00 0.67 63.81
N SER A 213 39.66 0.31 62.71
CA SER A 213 40.69 1.12 62.04
C SER A 213 40.54 0.98 60.53
N ILE A 214 40.92 2.01 59.77
CA ILE A 214 40.96 2.00 58.30
C ILE A 214 42.39 2.32 57.86
N ASP A 215 42.92 1.54 56.91
CA ASP A 215 44.25 1.72 56.30
C ASP A 215 45.38 1.89 57.33
N ASP A 216 45.40 1.03 58.36
CA ASP A 216 46.37 1.07 59.47
C ASP A 216 46.37 2.38 60.29
N GLY A 217 45.26 3.13 60.23
CA GLY A 217 45.04 4.32 61.04
C GLY A 217 44.86 4.03 62.54
N MET A 218 44.60 5.09 63.31
CA MET A 218 44.33 4.97 64.74
C MET A 218 43.02 4.22 65.00
N TRP A 219 43.04 3.31 65.98
CA TRP A 219 41.84 2.61 66.44
C TRP A 219 40.82 3.57 67.03
N SER A 220 39.55 3.41 66.65
CA SER A 220 38.43 4.27 67.04
C SER A 220 37.23 3.45 67.51
N ALA A 221 36.48 3.99 68.46
CA ALA A 221 35.15 3.50 68.85
C ALA A 221 34.03 4.40 68.29
N SER A 222 34.36 5.40 67.48
CA SER A 222 33.40 6.39 66.98
C SER A 222 32.33 5.73 66.11
N LYS A 223 31.13 6.31 66.21
CA LYS A 223 29.94 5.98 65.40
C LYS A 223 29.64 7.02 64.35
N GLU A 224 30.45 8.08 64.28
CA GLU A 224 30.33 9.10 63.24
C GLU A 224 30.72 8.53 61.88
N SER A 225 30.06 9.02 60.85
CA SER A 225 30.35 8.61 59.47
C SER A 225 31.70 9.15 59.00
N VAL A 226 32.45 8.34 58.27
CA VAL A 226 33.76 8.69 57.70
C VAL A 226 33.70 8.57 56.18
N LYS A 227 34.16 9.62 55.49
CA LYS A 227 34.26 9.64 54.03
C LYS A 227 35.51 8.93 53.53
N LEU A 228 35.31 7.99 52.62
CA LEU A 228 36.35 7.21 51.95
C LEU A 228 36.52 7.66 50.49
N ASP A 229 37.78 7.69 50.04
CA ASP A 229 38.13 7.93 48.64
C ASP A 229 38.13 6.61 47.87
N ARG A 230 37.01 6.30 47.23
CA ARG A 230 36.81 5.02 46.52
C ARG A 230 37.51 4.95 45.16
N SER A 231 38.42 5.87 44.83
CA SER A 231 39.35 5.70 43.70
C SER A 231 40.46 4.68 43.97
N LYS A 232 40.67 4.32 45.23
CA LYS A 232 41.67 3.35 45.70
C LYS A 232 41.04 2.34 46.67
N PRO A 233 41.69 1.18 46.89
CA PRO A 233 41.23 0.23 47.89
C PRO A 233 41.43 0.76 49.31
N HIS A 234 40.57 0.32 50.22
CA HIS A 234 40.67 0.58 51.67
C HIS A 234 40.56 -0.74 52.44
N VAL A 235 41.29 -0.89 53.55
CA VAL A 235 41.14 -2.07 54.43
C VAL A 235 40.55 -1.64 55.76
N VAL A 236 39.40 -2.21 56.11
CA VAL A 236 38.75 -2.01 57.40
C VAL A 236 39.17 -3.14 58.34
N TYR A 237 39.70 -2.78 59.50
CA TYR A 237 40.04 -3.71 60.57
C TYR A 237 39.10 -3.52 61.76
N TRP A 238 38.73 -4.60 62.44
CA TRP A 238 37.99 -4.52 63.71
C TRP A 238 38.38 -5.62 64.70
N GLN A 239 38.20 -5.31 65.99
CA GLN A 239 38.48 -6.22 67.10
C GLN A 239 37.71 -5.80 68.38
N ASP A 240 37.71 -6.66 69.39
CA ASP A 240 37.11 -6.38 70.71
C ASP A 240 37.80 -5.19 71.41
N VAL A 241 37.00 -4.33 72.04
CA VAL A 241 37.48 -3.18 72.83
C VAL A 241 38.34 -3.59 74.02
N ALA A 242 38.09 -4.77 74.60
CA ALA A 242 38.91 -5.37 75.64
C ALA A 242 40.15 -6.06 75.02
N TYR A 243 40.96 -5.26 74.32
CA TYR A 243 42.14 -5.73 73.62
C TYR A 243 43.07 -6.55 74.54
N LYS A 244 43.32 -7.81 74.17
CA LYS A 244 44.33 -8.69 74.76
C LYS A 244 45.29 -9.13 73.66
N ALA A 245 46.59 -9.21 73.99
CA ALA A 245 47.58 -9.75 73.07
C ALA A 245 47.18 -11.17 72.64
N GLY A 246 46.97 -11.37 71.32
CA GLY A 246 46.48 -12.63 70.74
C GLY A 246 45.00 -12.63 70.31
N ASN A 247 44.24 -11.55 70.56
CA ASN A 247 42.90 -11.42 69.99
C ASN A 247 42.97 -11.37 68.44
N PRO A 248 42.11 -12.11 67.72
CA PRO A 248 42.09 -12.06 66.27
C PRO A 248 41.59 -10.69 65.78
N ILE A 249 42.39 -10.01 64.96
CA ILE A 249 41.94 -8.85 64.19
C ILE A 249 41.22 -9.36 62.95
N GLN A 250 39.95 -8.97 62.79
CA GLN A 250 39.21 -9.23 61.57
C GLN A 250 39.43 -8.10 60.57
N SER A 251 39.36 -8.41 59.28
CA SER A 251 39.57 -7.42 58.22
C SER A 251 38.62 -7.62 57.05
N PHE A 252 38.34 -6.52 56.35
CA PHE A 252 37.55 -6.50 55.12
C PHE A 252 38.19 -5.53 54.12
N LEU A 253 38.54 -6.03 52.94
CA LEU A 253 39.06 -5.21 51.85
C LEU A 253 37.90 -4.61 51.06
N LEU A 254 37.80 -3.29 51.06
CA LEU A 254 36.91 -2.48 50.24
C LEU A 254 37.66 -2.08 48.94
N PRO A 255 37.51 -2.82 47.82
CA PRO A 255 38.18 -2.47 46.56
C PRO A 255 37.69 -1.14 45.98
N PRO A 256 38.37 -0.52 45.00
CA PRO A 256 37.89 0.71 44.34
C PRO A 256 36.49 0.56 43.76
N LYS A 257 35.76 1.68 43.62
CA LYS A 257 34.45 1.71 42.97
C LYS A 257 34.56 1.16 41.53
N PRO A 258 33.75 0.16 41.14
CA PRO A 258 33.76 -0.38 39.79
C PRO A 258 33.01 0.55 38.83
N SER A 259 33.17 0.29 37.54
CA SER A 259 32.29 0.80 36.48
C SER A 259 31.45 -0.34 35.89
N VAL A 260 30.40 0.02 35.14
CA VAL A 260 29.60 -0.94 34.37
C VAL A 260 29.79 -0.64 32.90
N GLN A 261 30.19 -1.65 32.14
CA GLN A 261 30.26 -1.59 30.69
C GLN A 261 29.02 -2.27 30.10
N THR A 262 28.58 -1.81 28.93
CA THR A 262 27.47 -2.39 28.19
C THR A 262 27.98 -2.98 26.89
N GLU A 263 27.52 -4.19 26.54
CA GLU A 263 27.89 -4.88 25.31
C GLU A 263 26.64 -5.45 24.63
N ASP A 264 26.50 -5.21 23.33
CA ASP A 264 25.40 -5.79 22.53
C ASP A 264 25.60 -7.29 22.39
N PHE A 265 24.57 -8.07 22.72
CA PHE A 265 24.59 -9.52 22.68
C PHE A 265 23.30 -10.04 22.03
N ASP A 266 23.37 -10.38 20.74
CA ASP A 266 22.25 -10.96 19.97
C ASP A 266 20.91 -10.22 20.14
N LYS A 267 20.91 -8.90 19.84
CA LYS A 267 19.77 -7.96 20.01
C LYS A 267 19.30 -7.75 21.46
N ALA A 268 20.01 -8.29 22.43
CA ALA A 268 19.92 -7.96 23.85
C ALA A 268 21.13 -7.12 24.27
N LEU A 269 21.10 -6.60 25.51
CA LEU A 269 22.18 -5.79 26.07
C LEU A 269 22.72 -6.41 27.36
N ALA A 270 24.00 -6.73 27.38
CA ALA A 270 24.70 -7.23 28.56
C ALA A 270 25.31 -6.08 29.38
N PHE A 271 25.23 -6.18 30.70
CA PHE A 271 25.87 -5.30 31.67
C PHE A 271 26.98 -6.07 32.38
N ILE A 272 28.21 -5.57 32.30
CA ILE A 272 29.41 -6.25 32.79
C ILE A 272 30.10 -5.37 33.82
N ILE A 273 30.45 -5.94 34.98
CA ILE A 273 31.22 -5.23 36.00
C ILE A 273 32.68 -5.12 35.54
N ASP A 274 33.17 -3.89 35.46
CA ASP A 274 34.58 -3.57 35.28
C ASP A 274 35.16 -3.15 36.64
N GLY A 275 35.81 -4.10 37.32
CA GLY A 275 36.34 -3.93 38.66
C GLY A 275 36.80 -5.23 39.32
N ASP A 276 36.91 -5.23 40.64
CA ASP A 276 37.30 -6.40 41.44
C ASP A 276 36.31 -7.57 41.25
N LEU A 277 36.84 -8.78 41.08
CA LEU A 277 36.06 -10.01 40.83
C LEU A 277 35.10 -10.39 41.98
N ARG A 278 35.25 -9.76 43.15
CA ARG A 278 34.37 -9.94 44.32
C ARG A 278 33.08 -9.12 44.22
N TYR A 279 32.99 -8.18 43.28
CA TYR A 279 31.77 -7.42 43.05
C TYR A 279 30.66 -8.27 42.43
N ARG A 280 29.45 -8.02 42.91
CA ARG A 280 28.21 -8.48 42.29
C ARG A 280 27.23 -7.31 42.22
N MET A 281 26.39 -7.31 41.20
CA MET A 281 25.33 -6.33 41.02
C MET A 281 23.95 -6.99 41.14
N SER A 282 22.97 -6.23 41.62
CA SER A 282 21.55 -6.58 41.66
C SER A 282 20.75 -5.47 41.00
N VAL A 283 19.67 -5.80 40.30
CA VAL A 283 18.81 -4.78 39.69
C VAL A 283 17.93 -4.17 40.77
N LEU A 284 18.18 -2.90 41.10
CA LEU A 284 17.30 -2.14 42.00
C LEU A 284 16.07 -1.63 41.24
N SER A 285 16.29 -1.14 40.03
CA SER A 285 15.25 -0.74 39.09
C SER A 285 15.78 -0.81 37.66
N SER A 286 14.95 -1.18 36.69
CA SER A 286 15.28 -1.01 35.28
C SER A 286 15.01 0.42 34.81
N GLY A 287 14.14 1.15 35.49
CA GLY A 287 13.64 2.44 35.03
C GLY A 287 12.79 2.34 33.75
N ALA A 288 12.51 1.13 33.26
CA ALA A 288 11.58 0.93 32.16
C ALA A 288 10.14 1.15 32.64
N SER A 289 9.25 1.56 31.73
CA SER A 289 7.85 1.65 32.12
C SER A 289 7.27 0.27 32.43
N GLY A 290 6.49 0.19 33.50
CA GLY A 290 5.92 -1.04 34.03
C GLY A 290 6.93 -1.89 34.78
N ASP A 291 8.01 -1.29 35.28
CA ASP A 291 9.04 -1.97 36.06
C ASP A 291 8.42 -2.76 37.22
N SER A 292 8.87 -3.99 37.40
CA SER A 292 8.36 -4.90 38.43
C SER A 292 9.48 -5.81 38.93
N HIS A 293 10.64 -5.22 39.27
CA HIS A 293 11.75 -6.00 39.81
C HIS A 293 11.44 -6.52 41.22
N ALA A 294 11.23 -7.83 41.30
CA ALA A 294 11.24 -8.62 42.54
C ALA A 294 12.54 -9.43 42.71
N ASP A 295 13.45 -9.40 41.72
CA ASP A 295 14.67 -10.21 41.72
C ASP A 295 15.77 -9.57 42.57
N LYS A 296 16.16 -10.27 43.64
CA LYS A 296 17.24 -9.87 44.56
C LYS A 296 18.54 -10.65 44.31
N GLY A 297 18.67 -11.30 43.15
CA GLY A 297 19.88 -12.03 42.78
C GLY A 297 21.11 -11.14 42.68
N LEU A 298 22.28 -11.72 42.94
CA LEU A 298 23.60 -11.09 42.77
C LEU A 298 24.30 -11.69 41.56
N TYR A 299 24.73 -10.83 40.64
CA TYR A 299 25.25 -11.22 39.33
C TYR A 299 26.62 -10.61 39.06
N THR A 300 27.50 -11.35 38.38
CA THR A 300 28.76 -10.81 37.82
C THR A 300 28.53 -10.05 36.52
N SER A 301 27.50 -10.45 35.79
CA SER A 301 26.98 -9.82 34.59
C SER A 301 25.50 -10.18 34.46
N LEU A 302 24.72 -9.33 33.80
CA LEU A 302 23.31 -9.61 33.53
C LEU A 302 22.91 -9.08 32.16
N THR A 303 21.85 -9.61 31.58
CA THR A 303 21.37 -9.23 30.25
C THR A 303 19.95 -8.67 30.34
N PHE A 304 19.69 -7.58 29.63
CA PHE A 304 18.32 -7.11 29.36
C PHE A 304 17.96 -7.44 27.92
N ASP A 305 16.79 -8.04 27.74
CA ASP A 305 16.21 -8.38 26.44
C ASP A 305 14.71 -8.03 26.45
N THR A 306 14.13 -7.87 25.26
CA THR A 306 12.72 -7.57 25.06
C THR A 306 12.17 -8.28 23.82
N PHE A 307 10.88 -8.17 23.54
CA PHE A 307 10.26 -8.91 22.45
C PHE A 307 10.49 -8.26 21.09
N GLU A 308 10.36 -9.04 20.02
CA GLU A 308 10.19 -8.48 18.67
C GLU A 308 8.95 -7.58 18.63
N GLY A 309 9.10 -6.38 18.05
CA GLY A 309 8.08 -5.34 18.04
C GLY A 309 8.13 -4.36 19.21
N ASP A 310 9.01 -4.57 20.19
CA ASP A 310 9.13 -3.75 21.40
C ASP A 310 10.35 -2.81 21.37
N TYR A 311 10.25 -1.68 22.08
CA TYR A 311 11.31 -0.69 22.22
C TYR A 311 11.35 -0.18 23.66
N VAL A 312 12.53 -0.23 24.26
CA VAL A 312 12.76 0.25 25.62
C VAL A 312 14.01 1.11 25.70
N LYS A 313 13.86 2.29 26.31
CA LYS A 313 14.95 3.22 26.60
C LYS A 313 14.77 3.79 27.99
N ALA A 314 15.76 3.57 28.85
CA ALA A 314 15.67 3.92 30.26
C ALA A 314 17.05 4.07 30.90
N THR A 315 17.08 4.24 32.23
CA THR A 315 18.30 4.21 33.03
C THR A 315 18.13 3.16 34.12
N ALA A 316 18.89 2.08 34.02
CA ALA A 316 18.91 1.03 35.03
C ALA A 316 19.70 1.49 36.26
N ILE A 317 19.26 1.11 37.44
CA ILE A 317 19.93 1.35 38.71
C ILE A 317 20.32 0.00 39.31
N PHE A 318 21.61 -0.20 39.51
CA PHE A 318 22.16 -1.43 40.08
C PHE A 318 22.69 -1.20 41.49
N SER A 319 22.29 -2.05 42.43
CA SER A 319 22.89 -2.14 43.76
C SER A 319 24.12 -3.03 43.72
N PHE A 320 25.26 -2.55 44.23
CA PHE A 320 26.53 -3.28 44.24
C PHE A 320 26.87 -3.84 45.61
N TYR A 321 27.41 -5.06 45.59
CA TYR A 321 27.85 -5.80 46.77
C TYR A 321 29.26 -6.34 46.53
N CYS A 322 30.15 -6.19 47.51
CA CYS A 322 31.46 -6.84 47.50
C CYS A 322 31.45 -7.92 48.59
N ASP A 323 31.75 -9.17 48.25
CA ASP A 323 31.69 -10.31 49.18
C ASP A 323 30.40 -10.34 50.02
N GLY A 324 29.25 -9.97 49.43
CA GLY A 324 27.95 -9.92 50.12
C GLY A 324 27.69 -8.69 51.01
N VAL A 325 28.61 -7.71 51.06
CA VAL A 325 28.44 -6.43 51.78
C VAL A 325 28.03 -5.34 50.80
N TYR A 326 26.90 -4.67 51.05
CA TYR A 326 26.41 -3.55 50.23
C TYR A 326 27.43 -2.41 50.16
N GLN A 327 27.56 -1.81 48.98
CA GLN A 327 28.55 -0.76 48.70
C GLN A 327 27.87 0.54 48.25
N GLY A 328 26.92 0.47 47.32
CA GLY A 328 26.28 1.66 46.75
C GLY A 328 25.56 1.33 45.44
N ASN A 329 25.02 2.37 44.78
CA ASN A 329 24.29 2.22 43.53
C ASN A 329 25.06 2.79 42.33
N ILE A 330 24.88 2.22 41.14
CA ILE A 330 25.36 2.77 39.86
C ILE A 330 24.18 2.82 38.89
N SER A 331 24.03 3.97 38.23
CA SER A 331 23.03 4.19 37.18
C SER A 331 23.66 4.07 35.81
N VAL A 332 23.02 3.32 34.91
CA VAL A 332 23.52 3.07 33.54
C VAL A 332 22.38 3.28 32.54
N PRO A 333 22.49 4.22 31.59
CA PRO A 333 21.51 4.37 30.52
C PRO A 333 21.57 3.18 29.56
N TYR A 334 20.42 2.77 29.03
CA TYR A 334 20.36 1.71 28.02
C TYR A 334 19.19 1.93 27.04
N GLU A 335 19.32 1.30 25.88
CA GLU A 335 18.34 1.33 24.79
C GLU A 335 18.36 -0.04 24.10
N ILE A 336 17.19 -0.66 23.96
CA ILE A 336 17.01 -1.91 23.21
C ILE A 336 15.87 -1.68 22.25
N ASP A 337 16.18 -1.74 20.96
CA ASP A 337 15.25 -1.48 19.87
C ASP A 337 15.04 -2.73 19.02
N ARG A 338 13.88 -3.35 19.21
CA ARG A 338 13.39 -4.48 18.41
C ARG A 338 12.08 -4.12 17.69
N GLN A 339 11.71 -2.84 17.67
CA GLN A 339 10.50 -2.35 17.04
C GLN A 339 10.82 -1.90 15.62
N PRO A 340 10.30 -2.57 14.59
CA PRO A 340 10.51 -2.10 13.22
C PRO A 340 9.79 -0.78 12.97
N PRO A 341 10.26 0.02 12.00
CA PRO A 341 9.57 1.23 11.61
C PRO A 341 8.20 0.90 11.01
N LEU A 342 7.29 1.88 11.00
CA LEU A 342 6.01 1.74 10.28
C LEU A 342 6.25 1.43 8.79
N PRO A 343 5.39 0.61 8.15
CA PRO A 343 5.48 0.34 6.72
C PRO A 343 5.47 1.64 5.92
N PRO A 344 6.34 1.78 4.89
CA PRO A 344 6.39 3.00 4.09
C PRO A 344 5.10 3.20 3.30
N LYS A 345 4.70 4.45 3.11
CA LYS A 345 3.52 4.83 2.33
C LYS A 345 3.94 5.12 0.89
N ILE A 346 3.40 4.36 -0.07
CA ILE A 346 3.56 4.65 -1.50
C ILE A 346 2.50 5.68 -1.90
N ILE A 347 2.96 6.83 -2.38
CA ILE A 347 2.13 7.95 -2.84
C ILE A 347 2.28 8.03 -4.35
N ALA A 348 1.22 7.67 -5.06
CA ALA A 348 1.15 7.73 -6.51
C ALA A 348 0.32 8.93 -6.97
N SER A 349 0.66 9.51 -8.12
CA SER A 349 -0.21 10.50 -8.79
C SER A 349 -1.54 9.88 -9.24
N GLU A 350 -1.58 8.56 -9.44
CA GLU A 350 -2.80 7.79 -9.69
C GLU A 350 -2.99 6.76 -8.56
N PRO A 351 -3.89 6.98 -7.59
CA PRO A 351 -4.08 6.04 -6.49
C PRO A 351 -4.78 4.73 -6.94
N GLY A 352 -5.46 4.73 -8.09
CA GLY A 352 -6.12 3.56 -8.64
C GLY A 352 -5.16 2.55 -9.28
N GLU A 353 -5.72 1.42 -9.73
CA GLU A 353 -4.98 0.37 -10.44
C GLU A 353 -4.82 0.65 -11.94
N TYR A 354 -5.36 1.76 -12.43
CA TYR A 354 -5.40 2.11 -13.85
C TYR A 354 -5.13 3.60 -14.09
N ALA A 355 -4.28 3.92 -15.06
CA ALA A 355 -3.88 5.27 -15.40
C ALA A 355 -3.91 5.52 -16.91
N ARG A 356 -4.23 6.76 -17.30
CA ARG A 356 -4.22 7.26 -18.69
C ARG A 356 -3.00 8.10 -19.05
N HIS A 357 -2.03 8.18 -18.15
CA HIS A 357 -0.84 9.00 -18.27
C HIS A 357 0.29 8.39 -17.44
N ASP A 358 1.51 8.89 -17.64
CA ASP A 358 2.65 8.59 -16.80
C ASP A 358 2.30 8.79 -15.31
N VAL A 359 2.73 7.84 -14.47
CA VAL A 359 2.45 7.86 -13.02
C VAL A 359 3.71 8.24 -12.28
N GLN A 360 3.61 9.27 -11.44
CA GLN A 360 4.68 9.63 -10.52
C GLN A 360 4.50 8.92 -9.18
N LEU A 361 5.54 8.21 -8.76
CA LEU A 361 5.63 7.55 -7.47
C LEU A 361 6.56 8.30 -6.53
N LYS A 362 6.10 8.47 -5.29
CA LYS A 362 6.91 8.83 -4.12
C LYS A 362 6.68 7.80 -3.03
N VAL A 363 7.66 7.64 -2.15
CA VAL A 363 7.57 6.75 -1.00
C VAL A 363 8.03 7.51 0.23
N ASP A 364 7.18 7.53 1.25
CA ASP A 364 7.45 8.19 2.53
C ASP A 364 7.52 7.14 3.64
N ALA A 365 8.34 7.39 4.67
CA ALA A 365 8.49 6.53 5.84
C ALA A 365 8.71 7.39 7.09
N GLU A 366 8.82 6.75 8.25
CA GLU A 366 9.18 7.43 9.50
C GLU A 366 10.51 8.16 9.41
N GLU A 367 10.65 9.22 10.21
CA GLU A 367 11.83 10.07 10.21
C GLU A 367 13.09 9.26 10.59
N GLY A 368 14.12 9.33 9.74
CA GLY A 368 15.38 8.63 9.96
C GLY A 368 15.43 7.20 9.46
N ALA A 369 14.32 6.62 8.98
CA ALA A 369 14.31 5.32 8.32
C ALA A 369 14.84 5.41 6.89
N LYS A 370 15.58 4.38 6.46
CA LYS A 370 15.97 4.18 5.07
C LYS A 370 14.84 3.44 4.35
N ILE A 371 14.57 3.82 3.10
CA ILE A 371 13.55 3.17 2.28
C ILE A 371 14.22 2.32 1.21
N PHE A 372 13.81 1.07 1.12
CA PHE A 372 14.24 0.14 0.08
C PHE A 372 13.07 -0.11 -0.86
N LEU A 373 13.28 0.15 -2.15
CA LEU A 373 12.24 0.10 -3.17
C LEU A 373 12.63 -0.87 -4.28
N ASN A 374 11.66 -1.62 -4.78
CA ASN A 374 11.77 -2.42 -5.99
C ASN A 374 10.60 -2.03 -6.91
N ILE A 375 10.90 -1.82 -8.19
CA ILE A 375 9.89 -1.56 -9.23
C ILE A 375 10.06 -2.61 -10.30
N LEU A 376 8.96 -3.30 -10.60
CA LEU A 376 8.85 -4.29 -11.65
C LEU A 376 8.02 -3.73 -12.80
N GLY A 377 8.43 -4.06 -14.03
CA GLY A 377 7.82 -3.58 -15.26
C GLY A 377 8.76 -2.68 -16.08
N PRO A 378 8.29 -2.15 -17.22
CA PRO A 378 6.96 -2.34 -17.77
C PRO A 378 6.75 -3.77 -18.27
N PHE A 379 5.66 -4.40 -17.86
CA PHE A 379 5.20 -5.64 -18.46
C PHE A 379 4.14 -5.36 -19.51
N ASN A 380 4.25 -5.96 -20.69
CA ASN A 380 3.22 -5.81 -21.71
C ASN A 380 1.92 -6.47 -21.24
N VAL A 381 0.83 -5.77 -21.45
CA VAL A 381 -0.50 -6.23 -21.07
C VAL A 381 -1.32 -6.46 -22.33
N ASN A 382 -1.94 -7.64 -22.46
CA ASN A 382 -2.84 -7.91 -23.59
C ASN A 382 -4.14 -7.12 -23.39
N SER A 383 -4.40 -6.17 -24.28
CA SER A 383 -5.45 -5.14 -24.16
C SER A 383 -6.87 -5.71 -24.02
N ALA A 384 -7.11 -6.96 -24.43
CA ALA A 384 -8.43 -7.58 -24.33
C ALA A 384 -8.75 -8.22 -22.95
N SER A 385 -7.76 -8.57 -22.12
CA SER A 385 -7.96 -9.56 -21.02
C SER A 385 -7.40 -9.16 -19.65
N TYR A 386 -6.88 -7.96 -19.45
CA TYR A 386 -6.09 -7.65 -18.25
C TYR A 386 -6.86 -7.26 -16.99
N LEU A 387 -8.17 -7.06 -17.10
CA LEU A 387 -9.07 -6.88 -15.95
C LEU A 387 -9.78 -8.18 -15.56
N ASP A 388 -9.43 -9.31 -16.18
CA ASP A 388 -9.83 -10.62 -15.67
C ASP A 388 -9.00 -10.88 -14.40
N ASN A 389 -9.68 -11.14 -13.27
CA ASN A 389 -9.18 -11.22 -11.87
C ASN A 389 -8.09 -12.28 -11.57
N ASN A 390 -7.25 -12.67 -12.54
CA ASN A 390 -6.13 -13.60 -12.40
C ASN A 390 -4.97 -13.18 -13.31
N SER A 391 -4.54 -11.93 -13.19
CA SER A 391 -3.41 -11.45 -13.99
C SER A 391 -2.12 -12.11 -13.49
N GLU A 392 -1.26 -12.60 -14.38
CA GLU A 392 0.05 -13.18 -14.01
C GLU A 392 0.88 -12.24 -13.11
N PHE A 393 0.55 -10.94 -13.14
CA PHE A 393 1.16 -9.86 -12.38
C PHE A 393 0.85 -9.86 -10.87
N ASP A 394 -0.24 -10.50 -10.43
CA ASP A 394 -0.64 -10.51 -9.03
C ASP A 394 0.32 -11.37 -8.18
N TYR A 395 0.90 -12.41 -8.79
CA TYR A 395 1.81 -13.35 -8.13
C TYR A 395 3.31 -13.04 -8.32
N ILE A 396 3.65 -11.95 -9.02
CA ILE A 396 5.05 -11.58 -9.20
C ILE A 396 5.64 -11.17 -7.86
N LYS A 397 6.74 -11.84 -7.49
CA LYS A 397 7.55 -11.56 -6.31
C LYS A 397 8.53 -10.42 -6.58
N PRO A 398 8.84 -9.58 -5.58
CA PRO A 398 9.85 -8.55 -5.70
C PRO A 398 11.22 -9.14 -6.05
N GLY A 399 11.98 -8.41 -6.88
CA GLY A 399 13.38 -8.72 -7.19
C GLY A 399 14.34 -8.06 -6.20
N GLU A 400 15.49 -7.59 -6.68
CA GLU A 400 16.44 -6.85 -5.85
C GLU A 400 15.93 -5.44 -5.52
N TYR A 401 16.02 -5.05 -4.25
CA TYR A 401 15.65 -3.72 -3.79
C TYR A 401 16.85 -2.76 -3.91
N PHE A 402 16.56 -1.49 -4.22
CA PHE A 402 17.54 -0.41 -4.18
C PHE A 402 17.18 0.62 -3.11
N LEU A 403 18.20 1.30 -2.57
CA LEU A 403 18.01 2.39 -1.61
C LEU A 403 17.35 3.59 -2.32
N TYR A 404 16.15 3.94 -1.91
CA TYR A 404 15.38 5.05 -2.45
C TYR A 404 15.94 6.39 -1.96
N LYS A 405 16.13 7.34 -2.90
CA LYS A 405 16.78 8.64 -2.65
C LYS A 405 15.80 9.81 -2.54
N PHE A 406 14.54 9.54 -2.18
CA PHE A 406 13.49 10.55 -2.02
C PHE A 406 13.26 11.40 -3.29
N GLN A 407 13.48 10.81 -4.47
CA GLN A 407 13.22 11.44 -5.76
C GLN A 407 11.99 10.81 -6.40
N PRO A 408 11.08 11.60 -7.00
CA PRO A 408 9.94 11.04 -7.72
C PRO A 408 10.41 10.05 -8.79
N ILE A 409 9.72 8.92 -8.89
CA ILE A 409 9.96 7.92 -9.94
C ILE A 409 8.81 7.99 -10.93
N GLU A 410 9.17 8.12 -12.20
CA GLU A 410 8.22 8.17 -13.30
C GLU A 410 8.02 6.75 -13.86
N LEU A 411 6.79 6.24 -13.75
CA LEU A 411 6.33 5.05 -14.45
C LEU A 411 5.72 5.49 -15.78
N ARG A 412 6.30 5.04 -16.89
CA ARG A 412 5.96 5.56 -18.22
C ARG A 412 4.93 4.70 -18.93
N ALA A 413 4.06 5.35 -19.68
CA ALA A 413 3.17 4.69 -20.62
C ALA A 413 3.97 3.88 -21.66
N GLY A 414 3.38 2.76 -22.09
CA GLY A 414 3.89 1.99 -23.21
C GLY A 414 3.63 2.69 -24.54
N ILE A 415 4.52 2.56 -25.52
CA ILE A 415 4.26 3.05 -26.88
C ILE A 415 3.22 2.12 -27.53
N GLU A 416 2.03 2.65 -27.82
CA GLU A 416 0.93 1.97 -28.52
C GLU A 416 0.46 0.66 -27.83
N LYS A 417 0.65 0.55 -26.51
CA LYS A 417 0.26 -0.62 -25.73
C LYS A 417 0.08 -0.31 -24.24
N ALA A 418 -0.78 -1.07 -23.60
CA ALA A 418 -0.91 -1.08 -22.15
C ALA A 418 0.32 -1.72 -21.48
N VAL A 419 0.76 -1.14 -20.37
CA VAL A 419 1.86 -1.68 -19.55
C VAL A 419 1.48 -1.74 -18.07
N CYS A 420 1.93 -2.78 -17.37
CA CYS A 420 1.74 -2.93 -15.93
C CYS A 420 3.06 -2.67 -15.19
N TYR A 421 2.94 -1.97 -14.06
CA TYR A 421 4.00 -1.80 -13.07
C TYR A 421 3.56 -2.33 -11.72
N LYS A 422 4.52 -2.81 -10.94
CA LYS A 422 4.33 -3.15 -9.53
C LYS A 422 5.51 -2.61 -8.72
N ALA A 423 5.22 -1.85 -7.69
CA ALA A 423 6.21 -1.31 -6.76
C ALA A 423 6.08 -2.01 -5.41
N PHE A 424 7.21 -2.30 -4.77
CA PHE A 424 7.31 -2.86 -3.43
C PHE A 424 8.28 -2.03 -2.60
N ALA A 425 7.90 -1.67 -1.39
CA ALA A 425 8.75 -0.89 -0.50
C ALA A 425 8.74 -1.43 0.92
N TYR A 426 9.89 -1.42 1.58
CA TYR A 426 10.01 -1.56 3.04
C TYR A 426 10.94 -0.48 3.59
N ALA A 427 10.86 -0.26 4.90
CA ALA A 427 11.70 0.68 5.62
C ALA A 427 12.63 -0.07 6.59
N GLU A 428 13.83 0.47 6.82
CA GLU A 428 14.82 -0.01 7.78
C GLU A 428 15.22 1.14 8.71
N ASP A 429 15.17 0.94 10.02
CA ASP A 429 15.59 1.93 11.01
C ASP A 429 17.12 1.93 11.25
N LYS A 430 17.59 2.61 12.31
CA LYS A 430 19.01 2.64 12.67
C LYS A 430 19.49 1.37 13.38
N ALA A 431 18.59 0.65 14.06
CA ALA A 431 18.86 -0.61 14.73
C ALA A 431 18.89 -1.80 13.73
N GLY A 432 18.48 -1.57 12.49
CA GLY A 432 18.42 -2.57 11.43
C GLY A 432 17.12 -3.38 11.45
N ASN A 433 16.07 -2.92 12.16
CA ASN A 433 14.76 -3.54 12.09
C ASN A 433 14.06 -3.15 10.79
N VAL A 434 13.31 -4.09 10.22
CA VAL A 434 12.70 -3.97 8.90
C VAL A 434 11.18 -3.99 9.01
N SER A 435 10.50 -3.04 8.35
CA SER A 435 9.04 -2.97 8.30
C SER A 435 8.43 -4.09 7.43
N GLU A 436 7.13 -4.29 7.56
CA GLU A 436 6.36 -5.03 6.54
C GLU A 436 6.46 -4.34 5.17
N ILE A 437 6.25 -5.13 4.11
CA ILE A 437 6.33 -4.65 2.72
C ILE A 437 5.00 -4.01 2.32
N THR A 438 5.06 -2.79 1.80
CA THR A 438 3.95 -2.12 1.12
C THR A 438 4.07 -2.32 -0.39
N SER A 439 2.95 -2.52 -1.08
CA SER A 439 2.94 -2.69 -2.55
C SER A 439 1.94 -1.79 -3.24
N TYR A 440 2.24 -1.42 -4.48
CA TYR A 440 1.38 -0.64 -5.36
C TYR A 440 1.41 -1.24 -6.77
N LYS A 441 0.28 -1.27 -7.47
CA LYS A 441 0.13 -1.81 -8.82
C LYS A 441 -0.62 -0.80 -9.68
N VAL A 442 -0.15 -0.59 -10.91
CA VAL A 442 -0.86 0.24 -11.87
C VAL A 442 -0.69 -0.27 -13.29
N ILE A 443 -1.75 -0.18 -14.07
CA ILE A 443 -1.78 -0.39 -15.51
C ILE A 443 -1.87 0.97 -16.18
N ILE A 444 -0.90 1.31 -17.03
CA ILE A 444 -0.87 2.55 -17.78
C ILE A 444 -1.24 2.25 -19.23
N ASP A 445 -2.35 2.83 -19.69
CA ASP A 445 -2.85 2.62 -21.05
C ASP A 445 -3.49 3.89 -21.62
N GLU A 446 -2.75 4.57 -22.50
CA GLU A 446 -3.20 5.81 -23.14
C GLU A 446 -3.98 5.55 -24.44
N TYR A 447 -4.03 4.30 -24.92
CA TYR A 447 -4.41 3.98 -26.30
C TYR A 447 -5.67 3.15 -26.42
N ASN A 448 -5.92 2.18 -25.51
CA ASN A 448 -7.10 1.31 -25.63
C ASN A 448 -8.27 1.85 -24.82
N TYR A 449 -9.42 1.93 -25.47
CA TYR A 449 -10.67 2.42 -24.90
C TYR A 449 -11.79 1.42 -25.18
N PHE A 450 -12.79 1.41 -24.31
CA PHE A 450 -13.97 0.59 -24.44
C PHE A 450 -15.18 1.50 -24.65
N LEU A 451 -16.01 1.14 -25.62
CA LEU A 451 -17.23 1.85 -25.99
C LEU A 451 -18.41 0.87 -25.98
N ASP A 452 -19.32 1.07 -25.04
CA ASP A 452 -20.52 0.25 -24.87
C ASP A 452 -21.72 1.16 -24.52
N ALA A 453 -22.65 1.28 -25.46
CA ALA A 453 -23.84 2.12 -25.30
C ALA A 453 -24.76 1.66 -24.15
N ALA A 454 -24.66 0.40 -23.71
CA ALA A 454 -25.44 -0.12 -22.59
C ALA A 454 -24.81 0.20 -21.22
N ALA A 455 -23.57 0.71 -21.19
CA ALA A 455 -22.86 0.95 -19.95
C ALA A 455 -23.40 2.16 -19.17
N PRO A 456 -23.40 2.09 -17.82
CA PRO A 456 -23.86 3.19 -16.98
C PRO A 456 -22.98 4.43 -17.18
N ASN A 457 -23.60 5.60 -17.26
CA ASN A 457 -22.90 6.89 -17.45
C ASN A 457 -22.22 7.43 -16.19
N PHE A 458 -21.80 6.57 -15.26
CA PHE A 458 -21.21 6.99 -14.00
C PHE A 458 -19.69 6.82 -14.07
N ALA A 459 -18.97 7.95 -14.02
CA ALA A 459 -17.51 8.00 -14.02
C ALA A 459 -16.83 7.27 -15.21
N ALA A 460 -17.42 7.39 -16.42
CA ALA A 460 -16.83 6.81 -17.63
C ALA A 460 -15.45 7.42 -17.93
N ASP A 461 -14.43 6.58 -17.98
CA ASP A 461 -13.03 6.93 -18.28
C ASP A 461 -12.49 6.12 -19.49
N GLY A 462 -13.39 5.39 -20.17
CA GLY A 462 -13.10 4.53 -21.31
C GLY A 462 -12.35 3.26 -20.95
N SER A 463 -12.10 2.97 -19.67
CA SER A 463 -11.56 1.67 -19.23
C SER A 463 -12.61 0.57 -19.43
N ARG A 464 -12.22 -0.70 -19.32
CA ARG A 464 -13.19 -1.80 -19.46
C ARG A 464 -14.23 -1.83 -18.34
N LEU A 465 -13.89 -1.36 -17.13
CA LEU A 465 -14.84 -1.29 -16.00
C LEU A 465 -15.76 -0.06 -16.09
N HIS A 466 -15.27 1.01 -16.71
CA HIS A 466 -16.01 2.26 -16.90
C HIS A 466 -15.93 2.73 -18.37
N PRO A 467 -16.49 1.93 -19.31
CA PRO A 467 -16.41 2.24 -20.73
C PRO A 467 -17.15 3.54 -21.04
N TYR A 468 -16.78 4.19 -22.15
CA TYR A 468 -17.60 5.25 -22.71
C TYR A 468 -18.91 4.64 -23.22
N ASN A 469 -19.99 5.43 -23.19
CA ASN A 469 -21.31 4.95 -23.61
C ASN A 469 -21.91 5.77 -24.75
N SER A 470 -21.14 6.70 -25.32
CA SER A 470 -21.58 7.56 -26.40
C SER A 470 -20.45 7.79 -27.42
N PHE A 471 -20.84 8.02 -28.67
CA PHE A 471 -19.87 8.32 -29.72
C PHE A 471 -19.19 9.67 -29.50
N GLU A 472 -19.87 10.62 -28.86
CA GLU A 472 -19.35 11.94 -28.51
C GLU A 472 -18.15 11.84 -27.57
N GLN A 473 -18.25 11.01 -26.53
CA GLN A 473 -17.11 10.72 -25.63
C GLN A 473 -15.95 10.08 -26.38
N ALA A 474 -16.24 9.12 -27.26
CA ALA A 474 -15.20 8.51 -28.09
C ALA A 474 -14.51 9.55 -29.00
N LEU A 475 -15.31 10.43 -29.63
CA LEU A 475 -14.82 11.46 -30.55
C LEU A 475 -13.95 12.51 -29.85
N GLU A 476 -14.29 12.88 -28.61
CA GLU A 476 -13.47 13.76 -27.78
C GLU A 476 -12.08 13.17 -27.59
N VAL A 477 -11.98 11.90 -27.22
CA VAL A 477 -10.69 11.24 -26.99
C VAL A 477 -9.92 11.02 -28.29
N ILE A 478 -10.59 10.61 -29.36
CA ILE A 478 -9.99 10.44 -30.70
C ILE A 478 -9.25 11.70 -31.12
N ASN A 479 -9.91 12.86 -31.05
CA ASN A 479 -9.38 14.10 -31.60
C ASN A 479 -8.35 14.81 -30.72
N HIS A 480 -8.14 14.35 -29.48
CA HIS A 480 -7.06 14.83 -28.62
C HIS A 480 -5.84 13.90 -28.63
N GLY A 481 -6.02 12.63 -28.99
CA GLY A 481 -4.97 11.62 -29.01
C GLY A 481 -4.15 11.59 -30.31
N LYS A 482 -2.95 10.98 -30.25
CA LYS A 482 -2.15 10.69 -31.46
C LYS A 482 -2.70 9.49 -32.23
N PHE A 483 -3.07 8.45 -31.50
CA PHE A 483 -3.73 7.26 -31.97
C PHE A 483 -4.55 6.67 -30.84
N VAL A 484 -5.75 6.19 -31.13
CA VAL A 484 -6.61 5.50 -30.16
C VAL A 484 -7.27 4.27 -30.77
N HIS A 485 -7.42 3.23 -29.96
CA HIS A 485 -8.07 1.99 -30.30
C HIS A 485 -9.31 1.79 -29.46
N PHE A 486 -10.44 1.54 -30.09
CA PHE A 486 -11.72 1.32 -29.42
C PHE A 486 -12.18 -0.13 -29.59
N PHE A 487 -12.38 -0.81 -28.48
CA PHE A 487 -13.19 -2.02 -28.41
C PHE A 487 -14.66 -1.63 -28.29
N VAL A 488 -15.46 -2.04 -29.29
CA VAL A 488 -16.85 -1.62 -29.41
C VAL A 488 -17.78 -2.79 -29.13
N SER A 489 -18.79 -2.55 -28.31
CA SER A 489 -19.85 -3.50 -27.99
C SER A 489 -21.22 -2.84 -28.12
N GLY A 490 -22.21 -3.61 -28.58
CA GLY A 490 -23.58 -3.15 -28.71
C GLY A 490 -23.78 -2.07 -29.77
N SER A 491 -24.91 -1.36 -29.68
CA SER A 491 -25.36 -0.39 -30.68
C SER A 491 -25.14 1.04 -30.23
N VAL A 492 -24.11 1.69 -30.77
CA VAL A 492 -23.73 3.07 -30.49
C VAL A 492 -24.39 4.02 -31.50
N ASN A 493 -25.24 4.93 -31.00
CA ASN A 493 -25.81 5.98 -31.83
C ASN A 493 -24.83 7.14 -32.00
N LEU A 494 -24.73 7.66 -33.22
CA LEU A 494 -23.96 8.86 -33.51
C LEU A 494 -24.78 10.13 -33.24
N PRO A 495 -24.13 11.27 -32.92
CA PRO A 495 -24.80 12.56 -32.85
C PRO A 495 -25.45 12.93 -34.18
N LYS A 496 -26.45 13.80 -34.13
CA LYS A 496 -26.97 14.49 -35.32
C LYS A 496 -25.90 15.41 -35.89
N GLY A 497 -25.86 15.54 -37.22
CA GLY A 497 -24.85 16.34 -37.92
C GLY A 497 -23.56 15.59 -38.22
N MET A 498 -22.50 16.33 -38.54
CA MET A 498 -21.25 15.75 -39.01
C MET A 498 -20.27 15.50 -37.85
N SER A 499 -19.91 14.23 -37.63
CA SER A 499 -18.84 13.82 -36.72
C SER A 499 -17.50 13.83 -37.43
N VAL A 500 -16.55 14.65 -36.97
CA VAL A 500 -15.24 14.80 -37.61
C VAL A 500 -14.16 14.04 -36.85
N ILE A 501 -13.55 13.05 -37.51
CA ILE A 501 -12.36 12.33 -37.06
C ILE A 501 -11.14 12.98 -37.72
N SER A 502 -10.27 13.55 -36.90
CA SER A 502 -9.09 14.33 -37.31
C SER A 502 -7.77 13.78 -36.76
N SER A 503 -7.80 12.59 -36.16
CA SER A 503 -6.64 11.89 -35.62
C SER A 503 -6.80 10.40 -35.85
N ASN A 504 -5.69 9.67 -35.84
CA ASN A 504 -5.68 8.27 -36.22
C ASN A 504 -6.48 7.44 -35.20
N CYS A 505 -7.37 6.58 -35.66
CA CYS A 505 -8.11 5.71 -34.75
C CYS A 505 -8.46 4.38 -35.38
N SER A 506 -8.78 3.43 -34.49
CA SER A 506 -9.28 2.11 -34.88
C SER A 506 -10.46 1.69 -34.02
N PHE A 507 -11.37 0.93 -34.61
CA PHE A 507 -12.54 0.34 -33.95
C PHE A 507 -12.58 -1.16 -34.22
N THR A 508 -12.62 -1.97 -33.17
CA THR A 508 -12.75 -3.42 -33.25
C THR A 508 -13.99 -3.88 -32.49
N GLY A 509 -14.92 -4.53 -33.19
CA GLY A 509 -16.13 -5.06 -32.60
C GLY A 509 -15.89 -6.35 -31.79
N MET A 510 -16.48 -6.44 -30.58
CA MET A 510 -16.39 -7.61 -29.70
C MET A 510 -17.73 -8.36 -29.50
N SER A 511 -18.89 -7.70 -29.70
CA SER A 511 -20.23 -8.28 -29.44
C SER A 511 -21.34 -7.52 -30.18
N ASP A 512 -21.61 -7.88 -31.43
CA ASP A 512 -22.59 -7.21 -32.33
C ASP A 512 -22.40 -5.67 -32.36
N ALA A 513 -21.16 -5.25 -32.54
CA ALA A 513 -20.78 -3.85 -32.54
C ALA A 513 -21.42 -3.12 -33.72
N ARG A 514 -22.26 -2.13 -33.42
CA ARG A 514 -23.01 -1.37 -34.41
C ARG A 514 -22.87 0.12 -34.20
N PHE A 515 -22.55 0.85 -35.25
CA PHE A 515 -22.66 2.30 -35.31
C PHE A 515 -23.94 2.66 -36.06
N VAL A 516 -24.81 3.44 -35.41
CA VAL A 516 -26.09 3.87 -35.97
C VAL A 516 -26.05 5.37 -36.23
N LEU A 517 -26.09 5.74 -37.51
CA LEU A 517 -26.13 7.11 -37.99
C LEU A 517 -27.59 7.56 -38.12
N PRO A 518 -28.04 8.57 -37.35
CA PRO A 518 -29.32 9.23 -37.62
C PRO A 518 -29.40 9.80 -39.06
N PRO A 519 -30.60 10.02 -39.62
CA PRO A 519 -30.78 10.48 -41.01
C PRO A 519 -29.97 11.73 -41.38
N SER A 520 -29.84 12.68 -40.45
CA SER A 520 -29.11 13.94 -40.62
C SER A 520 -27.65 13.89 -40.18
N SER A 521 -27.08 12.70 -40.00
CA SER A 521 -25.69 12.52 -39.56
C SER A 521 -24.77 11.96 -40.64
N CYS A 522 -23.49 12.27 -40.54
CA CYS A 522 -22.42 11.66 -41.34
C CYS A 522 -21.10 11.66 -40.57
N ILE A 523 -20.17 10.81 -40.98
CA ILE A 523 -18.80 10.78 -40.45
C ILE A 523 -17.87 11.39 -41.50
N MET A 524 -16.99 12.29 -41.09
CA MET A 524 -15.91 12.83 -41.90
C MET A 524 -14.57 12.40 -41.30
N VAL A 525 -13.71 11.76 -42.08
CA VAL A 525 -12.32 11.48 -41.72
C VAL A 525 -11.43 12.39 -42.56
N LYS A 526 -10.69 13.26 -41.87
CA LYS A 526 -9.89 14.30 -42.51
C LYS A 526 -8.46 14.29 -41.99
N ASP A 527 -7.50 14.23 -42.92
CA ASP A 527 -6.07 14.24 -42.60
C ASP A 527 -5.66 13.19 -41.55
N ALA A 528 -6.36 12.04 -41.51
CA ALA A 528 -6.24 10.99 -40.50
C ALA A 528 -6.43 9.58 -41.08
N SER A 529 -6.12 8.54 -40.30
CA SER A 529 -6.43 7.14 -40.62
C SER A 529 -7.57 6.58 -39.76
N LEU A 530 -8.48 5.84 -40.39
CA LEU A 530 -9.57 5.11 -39.73
C LEU A 530 -9.47 3.61 -40.07
N GLU A 531 -9.36 2.77 -39.06
CA GLU A 531 -9.45 1.31 -39.23
C GLU A 531 -10.69 0.78 -38.52
N VAL A 532 -11.50 -0.03 -39.21
CA VAL A 532 -12.71 -0.62 -38.63
C VAL A 532 -12.71 -2.11 -38.91
N GLN A 533 -12.91 -2.90 -37.87
CA GLN A 533 -12.93 -4.36 -37.93
C GLN A 533 -14.14 -4.92 -37.20
N ASN A 534 -14.81 -5.91 -37.80
CA ASN A 534 -15.93 -6.65 -37.17
C ASN A 534 -17.09 -5.75 -36.70
N CYS A 535 -17.43 -4.71 -37.48
CA CYS A 535 -18.49 -3.76 -37.13
C CYS A 535 -19.57 -3.66 -38.21
N VAL A 536 -20.80 -3.38 -37.77
CA VAL A 536 -21.89 -2.93 -38.65
C VAL A 536 -22.00 -1.41 -38.54
N ILE A 537 -21.96 -0.70 -39.66
CA ILE A 537 -22.21 0.76 -39.70
C ILE A 537 -23.47 0.97 -40.50
N GLN A 538 -24.53 1.47 -39.89
CA GLN A 538 -25.82 1.67 -40.54
C GLN A 538 -26.28 3.11 -40.45
N LYS A 539 -27.01 3.57 -41.47
CA LYS A 539 -27.74 4.82 -41.45
C LYS A 539 -29.23 4.52 -41.43
N ASP A 540 -29.92 5.06 -40.43
CA ASP A 540 -31.35 4.87 -40.26
C ASP A 540 -32.13 5.79 -41.20
N ILE A 541 -33.32 5.33 -41.62
CA ILE A 541 -34.31 6.15 -42.30
C ILE A 541 -35.37 6.57 -41.28
N GLU A 542 -35.58 7.87 -41.13
CA GLU A 542 -36.87 8.40 -40.68
C GLU A 542 -37.60 9.03 -41.87
N ASN A 543 -38.94 9.04 -41.83
CA ASN A 543 -39.84 9.70 -42.79
C ASN A 543 -39.68 11.24 -42.87
N SER A 544 -38.51 11.78 -42.53
CA SER A 544 -38.24 13.22 -42.57
C SER A 544 -37.70 13.64 -43.94
N GLN A 545 -38.04 14.85 -44.37
CA GLN A 545 -37.56 15.44 -45.62
C GLN A 545 -36.10 15.93 -45.55
N GLU A 546 -35.41 15.80 -44.41
CA GLU A 546 -34.05 16.29 -44.15
C GLU A 546 -33.06 15.13 -43.93
N SER A 547 -32.87 14.28 -44.94
CA SER A 547 -31.84 13.24 -44.93
C SER A 547 -30.54 13.79 -45.52
N ASP A 548 -29.43 13.70 -44.76
CA ASP A 548 -28.10 13.98 -45.31
C ASP A 548 -27.77 12.90 -46.35
N LEU A 549 -27.45 13.33 -47.57
CA LEU A 549 -27.09 12.44 -48.68
C LEU A 549 -25.74 11.75 -48.45
N ARG A 550 -25.00 12.18 -47.42
CA ARG A 550 -23.66 11.71 -47.06
C ARG A 550 -23.74 10.69 -45.92
N PHE A 551 -22.81 9.74 -45.95
CA PHE A 551 -22.64 8.71 -44.93
C PHE A 551 -21.20 8.76 -44.38
N LEU A 552 -20.20 8.42 -45.20
CA LEU A 552 -18.78 8.55 -44.85
C LEU A 552 -18.05 9.45 -45.86
N LEU A 553 -17.40 10.49 -45.37
CA LEU A 553 -16.56 11.41 -46.14
C LEU A 553 -15.10 11.21 -45.80
N LEU A 554 -14.24 11.11 -46.81
CA LEU A 554 -12.81 10.87 -46.66
C LEU A 554 -12.03 11.94 -47.45
N GLU A 555 -11.39 12.87 -46.74
CA GLU A 555 -10.54 13.92 -47.31
C GLU A 555 -9.09 13.74 -46.88
N LYS A 556 -8.19 13.48 -47.84
CA LYS A 556 -6.75 13.28 -47.58
C LYS A 556 -6.47 12.26 -46.46
N SER A 557 -7.30 11.22 -46.40
CA SER A 557 -7.31 10.25 -45.32
C SER A 557 -7.06 8.82 -45.82
N ALA A 558 -6.84 7.92 -44.86
CA ALA A 558 -6.80 6.49 -45.12
C ALA A 558 -7.93 5.80 -44.35
N ALA A 559 -8.68 4.92 -45.00
CA ALA A 559 -9.72 4.13 -44.34
C ALA A 559 -9.61 2.65 -44.72
N THR A 560 -9.62 1.78 -43.72
CA THR A 560 -9.60 0.32 -43.89
C THR A 560 -10.78 -0.30 -43.18
N PHE A 561 -11.52 -1.14 -43.88
CA PHE A 561 -12.65 -1.91 -43.36
C PHE A 561 -12.41 -3.39 -43.62
N GLU A 562 -12.40 -4.18 -42.55
CA GLU A 562 -12.22 -5.63 -42.59
C GLU A 562 -13.37 -6.30 -41.84
N ASP A 563 -14.01 -7.30 -42.46
CA ASP A 563 -15.12 -8.02 -41.85
C ASP A 563 -16.26 -7.09 -41.39
N CYS A 564 -16.55 -6.04 -42.18
CA CYS A 564 -17.53 -5.01 -41.84
C CYS A 564 -18.75 -5.03 -42.76
N GLU A 565 -19.89 -4.54 -42.26
CA GLU A 565 -21.11 -4.30 -43.06
C GLU A 565 -21.51 -2.83 -43.00
N LEU A 566 -21.50 -2.14 -44.13
CA LEU A 566 -21.93 -0.74 -44.26
C LEU A 566 -23.30 -0.69 -44.95
N LEU A 567 -24.30 -0.18 -44.25
CA LEU A 567 -25.71 -0.15 -44.66
C LEU A 567 -26.23 1.29 -44.74
N GLY A 568 -26.23 1.87 -45.94
CA GLY A 568 -26.68 3.24 -46.19
C GLY A 568 -28.12 3.26 -46.71
N ASN A 569 -29.08 3.53 -45.84
CA ASN A 569 -30.47 3.70 -46.23
C ASN A 569 -30.82 5.21 -46.29
N PHE A 570 -31.24 5.69 -47.46
CA PHE A 570 -31.50 7.11 -47.72
C PHE A 570 -32.91 7.31 -48.29
N ALA A 571 -33.53 8.45 -47.97
CA ALA A 571 -34.90 8.73 -48.41
C ALA A 571 -35.00 8.99 -49.93
N SER A 572 -34.13 9.83 -50.49
CA SER A 572 -34.15 10.23 -51.91
C SER A 572 -32.91 9.81 -52.67
N SER A 573 -31.75 10.36 -52.30
CA SER A 573 -30.47 10.01 -52.92
C SER A 573 -29.44 9.77 -51.83
N GLY A 574 -28.38 9.03 -52.12
CA GLY A 574 -27.36 8.75 -51.13
C GLY A 574 -26.08 8.18 -51.72
N THR A 575 -24.96 8.56 -51.11
CA THR A 575 -23.65 7.98 -51.37
C THR A 575 -23.09 7.42 -50.07
N LEU A 576 -22.75 6.12 -50.06
CA LEU A 576 -22.20 5.47 -48.86
C LEU A 576 -20.81 6.04 -48.52
N ILE A 577 -19.95 6.22 -49.52
CA ILE A 577 -18.59 6.74 -49.34
C ILE A 577 -18.27 7.80 -50.38
N SER A 578 -17.91 8.99 -49.92
CA SER A 578 -17.35 10.07 -50.75
C SER A 578 -15.88 10.25 -50.41
N SER A 579 -14.99 10.05 -51.38
CA SER A 579 -13.55 10.02 -51.17
C SER A 579 -12.82 11.02 -52.06
N GLU A 580 -12.03 11.90 -51.48
CA GLU A 580 -11.17 12.85 -52.20
C GLU A 580 -9.71 12.73 -51.75
N ALA A 581 -8.81 12.47 -52.71
CA ALA A 581 -7.37 12.36 -52.48
C ALA A 581 -7.00 11.40 -51.33
N SER A 582 -7.78 10.32 -51.18
CA SER A 582 -7.71 9.41 -50.03
C SER A 582 -7.38 7.97 -50.45
N ILE A 583 -7.10 7.11 -49.48
CA ILE A 583 -6.89 5.67 -49.65
C ILE A 583 -8.02 4.93 -48.95
N VAL A 584 -8.73 4.05 -49.65
CA VAL A 584 -9.83 3.27 -49.07
C VAL A 584 -9.63 1.80 -49.40
N THR A 585 -9.68 0.95 -48.38
CA THR A 585 -9.49 -0.50 -48.51
C THR A 585 -10.64 -1.25 -47.85
N PHE A 586 -11.24 -2.18 -48.59
CA PHE A 586 -12.21 -3.15 -48.08
C PHE A 586 -11.68 -4.56 -48.24
N LYS A 587 -11.85 -5.38 -47.21
CA LYS A 587 -11.54 -6.81 -47.22
C LYS A 587 -12.69 -7.57 -46.56
N ASN A 588 -13.21 -8.59 -47.24
CA ASN A 588 -14.31 -9.41 -46.75
C ASN A 588 -15.46 -8.58 -46.13
N SER A 589 -15.86 -7.52 -46.81
CA SER A 589 -16.82 -6.54 -46.27
C SER A 589 -18.01 -6.34 -47.22
N GLY A 590 -19.13 -5.93 -46.64
CA GLY A 590 -20.36 -5.64 -47.34
C GLY A 590 -20.68 -4.15 -47.42
N LEU A 591 -21.10 -3.69 -48.59
CA LEU A 591 -21.56 -2.33 -48.81
C LEU A 591 -22.95 -2.39 -49.45
N THR A 592 -23.99 -1.96 -48.74
CA THR A 592 -25.34 -1.85 -49.29
C THR A 592 -25.82 -0.41 -49.21
N VAL A 593 -26.25 0.14 -50.33
CA VAL A 593 -26.86 1.46 -50.40
C VAL A 593 -28.23 1.38 -51.05
N GLN A 594 -29.24 1.93 -50.37
CA GLN A 594 -30.61 1.96 -50.83
C GLN A 594 -31.17 3.39 -50.79
N SER A 595 -31.82 3.80 -51.88
CA SER A 595 -32.56 5.06 -51.96
C SER A 595 -33.68 4.97 -53.01
N SER A 596 -34.52 6.00 -53.13
CA SER A 596 -35.56 6.01 -54.17
C SER A 596 -35.04 6.50 -55.53
N VAL A 597 -34.21 7.53 -55.59
CA VAL A 597 -33.80 8.21 -56.83
C VAL A 597 -32.39 7.84 -57.27
N TYR A 598 -31.38 8.02 -56.40
CA TYR A 598 -29.98 7.80 -56.76
C TYR A 598 -29.18 7.15 -55.64
N ALA A 599 -28.63 5.96 -55.88
CA ALA A 599 -27.79 5.25 -54.94
C ALA A 599 -26.37 5.06 -55.50
N CYS A 600 -25.37 5.58 -54.80
CA CYS A 600 -23.96 5.34 -55.09
C CYS A 600 -23.24 4.61 -53.96
N GLY A 601 -22.55 3.51 -54.26
CA GLY A 601 -21.71 2.83 -53.27
C GLY A 601 -20.51 3.71 -52.90
N ILE A 602 -19.59 3.91 -53.84
CA ILE A 602 -18.40 4.74 -53.62
C ILE A 602 -18.29 5.78 -54.74
N SER A 603 -18.25 7.06 -54.37
CA SER A 603 -17.84 8.16 -55.23
C SER A 603 -16.43 8.60 -54.87
N ALA A 604 -15.51 8.62 -55.83
CA ALA A 604 -14.10 8.88 -55.55
C ALA A 604 -13.43 9.83 -56.57
N VAL A 605 -12.67 10.80 -56.07
CA VAL A 605 -11.91 11.78 -56.85
C VAL A 605 -10.44 11.72 -56.47
N ASN A 606 -9.56 11.40 -57.42
CA ASN A 606 -8.11 11.29 -57.23
C ASN A 606 -7.70 10.36 -56.07
N SER A 607 -8.52 9.36 -55.75
CA SER A 607 -8.30 8.43 -54.64
C SER A 607 -7.78 7.07 -55.10
N LYS A 608 -7.21 6.31 -54.15
CA LYS A 608 -6.87 4.89 -54.33
C LYS A 608 -7.89 4.04 -53.60
N ILE A 609 -8.70 3.29 -54.34
CA ILE A 609 -9.75 2.43 -53.79
C ILE A 609 -9.42 0.97 -54.08
N THR A 610 -9.48 0.11 -53.06
CA THR A 610 -9.20 -1.32 -53.16
C THR A 610 -10.32 -2.10 -52.48
N LEU A 611 -10.91 -3.06 -53.18
CA LEU A 611 -11.87 -4.00 -52.62
C LEU A 611 -11.42 -5.43 -52.94
N ASN A 612 -11.35 -6.27 -51.91
CA ASN A 612 -11.03 -7.69 -52.03
C ASN A 612 -12.11 -8.53 -51.35
N GLU A 613 -12.59 -9.58 -52.03
CA GLU A 613 -13.51 -10.58 -51.46
C GLU A 613 -14.76 -9.96 -50.81
N SER A 614 -15.24 -8.85 -51.37
CA SER A 614 -16.29 -8.00 -50.78
C SER A 614 -17.56 -8.04 -51.63
N HIS A 615 -18.71 -7.69 -51.04
CA HIS A 615 -19.97 -7.50 -51.79
C HIS A 615 -20.43 -6.06 -51.77
N VAL A 616 -20.94 -5.58 -52.92
CA VAL A 616 -21.49 -4.23 -53.06
C VAL A 616 -22.83 -4.29 -53.75
N SER A 617 -23.87 -3.72 -53.13
CA SER A 617 -25.22 -3.67 -53.66
C SER A 617 -25.75 -2.23 -53.65
N SER A 618 -26.27 -1.77 -54.79
CA SER A 618 -26.89 -0.45 -54.91
C SER A 618 -28.31 -0.57 -55.46
N ILE A 619 -29.27 0.03 -54.76
CA ILE A 619 -30.71 -0.11 -55.01
C ILE A 619 -31.35 1.28 -55.09
N ALA A 620 -31.78 1.70 -56.28
CA ALA A 620 -32.49 2.97 -56.55
C ALA A 620 -32.98 3.04 -58.01
N ASP A 621 -33.80 4.03 -58.38
CA ASP A 621 -34.14 4.30 -59.78
C ASP A 621 -32.88 4.41 -60.66
N THR A 622 -31.87 5.16 -60.18
CA THR A 622 -30.52 5.19 -60.76
C THR A 622 -29.50 4.64 -59.76
N ALA A 623 -28.83 3.52 -60.06
CA ALA A 623 -27.90 2.88 -59.13
C ALA A 623 -26.51 2.66 -59.72
N VAL A 624 -25.47 3.07 -58.99
CA VAL A 624 -24.06 2.91 -59.38
C VAL A 624 -23.25 2.37 -58.21
N ASN A 625 -22.57 1.22 -58.32
CA ASN A 625 -21.72 0.77 -57.21
C ASN A 625 -20.49 1.67 -57.04
N PHE A 626 -19.84 2.09 -58.14
CA PHE A 626 -18.62 2.90 -58.11
C PHE A 626 -18.65 4.02 -59.16
N SER A 627 -18.41 5.26 -58.73
CA SER A 627 -18.27 6.45 -59.57
C SER A 627 -16.91 7.10 -59.34
N LEU A 628 -16.03 7.04 -60.34
CA LEU A 628 -14.61 7.36 -60.17
C LEU A 628 -14.12 8.46 -61.12
N LYS A 629 -13.29 9.38 -60.61
CA LYS A 629 -12.61 10.40 -61.38
C LYS A 629 -11.15 10.52 -60.98
N GLY A 630 -10.24 10.06 -61.83
CA GLY A 630 -8.80 10.02 -61.51
C GLY A 630 -8.45 8.88 -60.55
N GLY A 631 -7.18 8.80 -60.15
CA GLY A 631 -6.72 7.84 -59.12
C GLY A 631 -6.61 6.38 -59.61
N THR A 632 -6.64 5.44 -58.66
CA THR A 632 -6.47 3.99 -58.92
C THR A 632 -7.59 3.20 -58.26
N PHE A 633 -8.15 2.23 -58.98
CA PHE A 633 -9.22 1.35 -58.49
C PHE A 633 -8.87 -0.11 -58.72
N THR A 634 -8.93 -0.91 -57.65
CA THR A 634 -8.73 -2.36 -57.69
C THR A 634 -9.95 -3.06 -57.12
N LEU A 635 -10.54 -3.95 -57.92
CA LEU A 635 -11.69 -4.77 -57.56
C LEU A 635 -11.34 -6.24 -57.83
N ASN A 636 -11.23 -7.04 -56.78
CA ASN A 636 -10.75 -8.41 -56.87
C ASN A 636 -11.67 -9.38 -56.11
N SER A 637 -12.13 -10.42 -56.81
CA SER A 637 -12.99 -11.46 -56.24
C SER A 637 -14.26 -10.94 -55.55
N CYS A 638 -14.84 -9.84 -56.03
CA CYS A 638 -16.00 -9.20 -55.43
C CYS A 638 -17.32 -9.57 -56.12
N ASP A 639 -18.42 -9.51 -55.38
CA ASP A 639 -19.78 -9.61 -55.92
C ASP A 639 -20.42 -8.22 -55.95
N CYS A 640 -20.81 -7.73 -57.12
CA CYS A 640 -21.37 -6.40 -57.29
C CYS A 640 -22.75 -6.50 -57.95
N LYS A 641 -23.73 -5.86 -57.32
CA LYS A 641 -25.14 -5.91 -57.74
C LYS A 641 -25.74 -4.51 -57.84
N VAL A 642 -26.53 -4.29 -58.87
CA VAL A 642 -27.45 -3.14 -58.97
C VAL A 642 -28.89 -3.61 -59.16
N ILE A 643 -29.83 -2.94 -58.50
CA ILE A 643 -31.27 -3.11 -58.68
C ILE A 643 -31.83 -1.73 -59.01
N SER A 644 -32.27 -1.50 -60.26
CA SER A 644 -32.57 -0.13 -60.73
C SER A 644 -33.40 -0.06 -62.01
N HIS A 645 -33.87 1.15 -62.38
CA HIS A 645 -34.30 1.43 -63.76
C HIS A 645 -33.10 1.58 -64.70
N LEU A 646 -32.06 2.25 -64.20
CA LEU A 646 -30.82 2.53 -64.89
C LEU A 646 -29.66 2.33 -63.93
N GLY A 647 -28.67 1.51 -64.28
CA GLY A 647 -27.55 1.32 -63.38
C GLY A 647 -26.31 0.72 -64.01
N ARG A 648 -25.20 0.85 -63.31
CA ARG A 648 -23.88 0.30 -63.69
C ARG A 648 -23.14 -0.17 -62.45
N ILE A 649 -22.25 -1.14 -62.60
CA ILE A 649 -21.31 -1.47 -61.52
C ILE A 649 -20.29 -0.35 -61.37
N LEU A 650 -19.66 0.06 -62.47
CA LEU A 650 -18.56 1.01 -62.47
C LEU A 650 -18.71 2.05 -63.57
N GLU A 651 -18.61 3.33 -63.21
CA GLU A 651 -18.35 4.43 -64.13
C GLU A 651 -17.04 5.12 -63.74
N ALA A 652 -16.12 5.26 -64.70
CA ALA A 652 -14.79 5.81 -64.43
C ALA A 652 -14.32 6.81 -65.50
N GLY A 653 -13.74 7.93 -65.06
CA GLY A 653 -13.09 8.90 -65.92
C GLY A 653 -11.65 9.19 -65.51
N GLY A 654 -10.68 9.00 -66.42
CA GLY A 654 -9.26 9.28 -66.16
C GLY A 654 -8.61 8.43 -65.05
N SER A 655 -9.15 7.24 -64.73
CA SER A 655 -8.69 6.37 -63.64
C SER A 655 -7.88 5.17 -64.14
N ASN A 656 -7.01 4.63 -63.27
CA ASN A 656 -6.29 3.38 -63.50
C ASN A 656 -7.05 2.20 -62.88
N LEU A 657 -7.46 1.22 -63.70
CA LEU A 657 -8.37 0.15 -63.28
C LEU A 657 -7.70 -1.23 -63.29
N ARG A 658 -7.92 -2.01 -62.22
CA ARG A 658 -7.59 -3.44 -62.13
C ARG A 658 -8.81 -4.23 -61.66
N LEU A 659 -9.37 -5.05 -62.54
CA LEU A 659 -10.61 -5.78 -62.34
C LEU A 659 -10.35 -7.28 -62.53
N SER A 660 -10.41 -8.09 -61.48
CA SER A 660 -10.11 -9.53 -61.56
C SER A 660 -11.09 -10.39 -60.79
N GLY A 661 -11.66 -11.41 -61.44
CA GLY A 661 -12.43 -12.47 -60.75
C GLY A 661 -13.76 -12.03 -60.16
N ASN A 662 -14.35 -10.93 -60.64
CA ASN A 662 -15.55 -10.35 -60.06
C ASN A 662 -16.84 -10.89 -60.69
N LYS A 663 -17.95 -10.79 -59.95
CA LYS A 663 -19.30 -11.10 -60.42
C LYS A 663 -20.11 -9.82 -60.49
N TYR A 664 -20.63 -9.50 -61.67
CA TYR A 664 -21.48 -8.35 -61.92
C TYR A 664 -22.90 -8.83 -62.17
N SER A 665 -23.86 -8.30 -61.41
CA SER A 665 -25.27 -8.60 -61.60
C SER A 665 -26.14 -7.36 -61.63
N ALA A 666 -27.13 -7.35 -62.52
CA ALA A 666 -28.17 -6.34 -62.57
C ALA A 666 -29.56 -6.97 -62.55
N ASP A 667 -30.47 -6.30 -61.85
CA ASP A 667 -31.91 -6.53 -61.92
C ASP A 667 -32.56 -5.20 -62.36
N PHE A 668 -32.89 -5.12 -63.65
CA PHE A 668 -33.56 -3.96 -64.23
C PHE A 668 -35.05 -4.22 -64.34
N ASP A 669 -35.87 -3.30 -63.84
CA ASP A 669 -37.33 -3.41 -63.90
C ASP A 669 -37.90 -3.11 -65.31
N ARG A 670 -37.06 -2.62 -66.23
CA ARG A 670 -37.36 -2.42 -67.66
C ARG A 670 -36.24 -3.01 -68.50
N ASP A 671 -36.59 -3.50 -69.70
CA ASP A 671 -35.62 -4.01 -70.69
C ASP A 671 -34.63 -2.89 -71.13
N ALA A 672 -33.53 -2.75 -70.41
CA ALA A 672 -32.51 -1.76 -70.70
C ALA A 672 -31.49 -2.32 -71.71
N ARG A 673 -31.71 -2.08 -73.01
CA ARG A 673 -30.78 -2.56 -74.05
C ARG A 673 -29.52 -1.70 -74.10
N GLY A 674 -28.35 -2.33 -74.03
CA GLY A 674 -27.05 -1.68 -74.31
C GLY A 674 -26.35 -1.06 -73.11
N ILE A 675 -26.81 -1.34 -71.88
CA ILE A 675 -26.07 -1.00 -70.68
C ILE A 675 -24.87 -1.95 -70.54
N LYS A 676 -23.72 -1.42 -70.12
CA LYS A 676 -22.56 -2.23 -69.77
C LYS A 676 -22.30 -2.11 -68.27
N PRO A 677 -21.90 -3.19 -67.60
CA PRO A 677 -21.58 -3.16 -66.17
C PRO A 677 -20.46 -2.16 -65.87
N VAL A 678 -19.51 -2.00 -66.79
CA VAL A 678 -18.39 -1.07 -66.69
C VAL A 678 -18.46 -0.06 -67.83
N TRP A 679 -18.37 1.23 -67.48
CA TRP A 679 -18.19 2.34 -68.41
C TRP A 679 -16.91 3.11 -68.08
N THR A 680 -16.16 3.46 -69.10
CA THR A 680 -14.92 4.23 -68.99
C THR A 680 -14.87 5.32 -70.04
N ASP A 681 -14.32 6.49 -69.71
CA ASP A 681 -13.91 7.48 -70.71
C ASP A 681 -12.60 7.10 -71.42
N GLU A 682 -12.21 7.89 -72.41
CA GLU A 682 -10.98 7.70 -73.20
C GLU A 682 -9.68 7.92 -72.41
N LYS A 683 -9.77 8.50 -71.21
CA LYS A 683 -8.62 8.83 -70.36
C LYS A 683 -8.31 7.73 -69.35
N CYS A 684 -9.22 6.78 -69.16
CA CYS A 684 -9.01 5.62 -68.30
C CYS A 684 -7.96 4.66 -68.87
N LEU A 685 -7.13 4.10 -67.98
CA LEU A 685 -6.19 3.03 -68.29
C LEU A 685 -6.63 1.74 -67.61
N ILE A 686 -7.09 0.77 -68.38
CA ILE A 686 -7.40 -0.58 -67.89
C ILE A 686 -6.08 -1.37 -67.85
N ILE A 687 -5.54 -1.55 -66.64
CA ILE A 687 -4.31 -2.29 -66.40
C ILE A 687 -4.59 -3.81 -66.41
N GLU A 688 -5.77 -4.21 -65.89
CA GLU A 688 -6.18 -5.61 -65.81
C GLU A 688 -7.70 -5.72 -65.88
N ASP A 689 -8.19 -6.65 -66.71
CA ASP A 689 -9.60 -7.06 -66.81
C ASP A 689 -9.65 -8.56 -67.14
N LYS A 690 -9.74 -9.41 -66.10
CA LYS A 690 -9.69 -10.88 -66.27
C LYS A 690 -10.71 -11.61 -65.42
N ASN A 691 -11.25 -12.71 -65.93
CA ASN A 691 -12.13 -13.64 -65.21
C ASN A 691 -13.37 -12.97 -64.55
N ASN A 692 -13.79 -11.81 -65.06
CA ASN A 692 -15.01 -11.15 -64.61
C ASN A 692 -16.22 -11.73 -65.34
N ILE A 693 -17.33 -11.96 -64.63
CA ILE A 693 -18.58 -12.46 -65.21
C ILE A 693 -19.70 -11.44 -65.03
N SER A 694 -20.60 -11.34 -66.00
CA SER A 694 -21.73 -10.41 -65.99
C SER A 694 -23.06 -11.11 -66.28
N LYS A 695 -24.11 -10.75 -65.56
CA LYS A 695 -25.48 -11.23 -65.75
C LYS A 695 -26.49 -10.07 -65.59
N GLY A 696 -27.45 -9.98 -66.50
CA GLY A 696 -28.54 -8.99 -66.42
C GLY A 696 -28.22 -7.60 -66.98
N PHE A 697 -27.02 -7.39 -67.52
CA PHE A 697 -26.60 -6.18 -68.23
C PHE A 697 -26.71 -6.32 -69.76
#